data_AF-A0A1W6CQC7-F1
#
_entry.id   AF-A0A1W6CQC7-F1
#
_cell.length_a   1.000
_cell.length_b   1.000
_cell.length_c   1.000
_cell.angle_alpha   90.00
_cell.angle_beta   90.00
_cell.angle_gamma   90.00
#
_symmetry.space_group_name_H-M   'P 1'
#
loop_
_entity.id
_entity.type
_entity.pdbx_description
1 polymer ?
#
loop_
_entity_poly.entity_id
_entity_poly.type
_entity_poly.pdbx_seq_one_letter_code
_entity_poly.pdbx_strand_id
1 'polypeptide(L)'
;MTRIGTLGANTAYVNRILDIQTRIQSEQIQVTTKLKSQSYDGIASGANTVINFENEQAIAKRFVDNNDVWSTKLEAATTAISGVKKTLTVFRDSLISFRQNNPKSELNIKSIQKTAFEALQSMQADLATNVNGQYLFSGGRVSDVPVQIPASSLTQFQSLYDGSINTFSTTRNADLQDLSITNLEATAMSFKSASGVIIPARSDAFKSVYSGSRITVSDSAVTPANNGDFTIKSKAMCDVAGNPLAEGSTTTNVISYGATPSTILDTATSQLNFTFAADGTMNMTADTAGSLAGLTVGTKFTIGPQLTNGAATTGYEGAYEVVSNKNGVVNFKTNFDPAKEEAVASTSLKFGVNGGALASPATAGTLNFTTTASAATGQTTVTLTAATGATVDFAGVNIGDQLSLGGTSSHNGTFTVTNATATSVSFVLNPEGARVSQLLPQTGRSDFTMTFYDPNTATTVTRNSNHFGSLDFASSGTLGERITSSNPTGFKDDGGNLYPPNGTIITMKGTTGVNDGVYKVVDNTGGYLEIASVSLTNENLSTSTKIKSDSWYKGDTLQLQHRVDNDRTVDVGIYASDPAFEKAIRALGLIAQGQFGTAGGLENHQERISQALYLINDAMESPAAGTPPFGAEKVGDIKSVASLIDGTRKTISLKNEKHNQFIGFLSKRVADIAQVDQTEAVTKLLSDQTALEASYQALAQTRNLSLLTYLK
;
A
#
# COMPACT_ATOMS: atom_id res chain seq x y z
N MET A 1 -93.98 42.90 36.06
CA MET A 1 -92.94 41.87 35.93
C MET A 1 -92.66 41.53 34.46
N THR A 2 -91.89 42.35 33.74
CA THR A 2 -91.53 42.08 32.33
C THR A 2 -90.12 42.59 31.98
N ARG A 3 -89.20 42.59 32.94
CA ARG A 3 -87.79 43.01 32.74
C ARG A 3 -86.83 41.86 32.35
N ILE A 4 -87.31 40.62 32.32
CA ILE A 4 -86.47 39.44 32.03
C ILE A 4 -86.28 39.22 30.51
N GLY A 5 -87.21 39.67 29.66
CA GLY A 5 -87.11 39.51 28.19
C GLY A 5 -86.19 40.51 27.48
N THR A 6 -86.10 41.76 27.94
CA THR A 6 -85.31 42.84 27.31
C THR A 6 -83.82 42.80 27.66
N LEU A 7 -83.47 42.42 28.90
CA LEU A 7 -82.08 42.20 29.29
C LEU A 7 -81.53 40.97 28.58
N GLY A 8 -82.27 39.85 28.59
CA GLY A 8 -81.88 38.62 27.88
C GLY A 8 -81.67 38.83 26.38
N ALA A 9 -82.53 39.60 25.71
CA ALA A 9 -82.37 39.94 24.29
C ALA A 9 -81.16 40.85 24.03
N ASN A 10 -80.92 41.88 24.86
CA ASN A 10 -79.76 42.76 24.72
C ASN A 10 -78.44 42.00 24.95
N THR A 11 -78.38 41.18 25.99
CA THR A 11 -77.23 40.29 26.24
C THR A 11 -77.05 39.28 25.09
N ALA A 12 -78.12 38.77 24.50
CA ALA A 12 -78.04 37.90 23.32
C ALA A 12 -77.50 38.63 22.07
N TYR A 13 -77.90 39.89 21.81
CA TYR A 13 -77.34 40.67 20.70
C TYR A 13 -75.88 41.06 20.93
N VAL A 14 -75.50 41.44 22.15
CA VAL A 14 -74.11 41.74 22.50
C VAL A 14 -73.24 40.50 22.34
N ASN A 15 -73.70 39.34 22.83
CA ASN A 15 -73.01 38.07 22.63
C ASN A 15 -72.88 37.74 21.13
N ARG A 16 -73.94 37.93 20.33
CA ARG A 16 -73.91 37.73 18.87
C ARG A 16 -72.91 38.65 18.17
N ILE A 17 -72.82 39.93 18.57
CA ILE A 17 -71.87 40.91 18.03
C ILE A 17 -70.45 40.52 18.41
N LEU A 18 -70.20 40.15 19.67
CA LEU A 18 -68.90 39.67 20.13
C LEU A 18 -68.49 38.39 19.36
N ASP A 19 -69.43 37.46 19.14
CA ASP A 19 -69.19 36.25 18.34
C ASP A 19 -68.81 36.59 16.89
N ILE A 20 -69.53 37.50 16.23
CA ILE A 20 -69.21 37.95 14.87
C ILE A 20 -67.84 38.64 14.85
N GLN A 21 -67.52 39.48 15.83
CA GLN A 21 -66.21 40.12 15.93
C GLN A 21 -65.07 39.10 16.08
N THR A 22 -65.25 38.07 16.91
CA THR A 22 -64.26 36.98 17.04
C THR A 22 -64.11 36.18 15.76
N ARG A 23 -65.20 35.95 14.99
CA ARG A 23 -65.11 35.30 13.67
C ARG A 23 -64.39 36.16 12.66
N ILE A 24 -64.72 37.46 12.56
CA ILE A 24 -64.01 38.42 11.69
C ILE A 24 -62.52 38.46 12.01
N GLN A 25 -62.13 38.51 13.29
CA GLN A 25 -60.73 38.47 13.69
C GLN A 25 -60.05 37.17 13.26
N SER A 26 -60.73 36.03 13.45
CA SER A 26 -60.23 34.71 13.05
C SER A 26 -60.08 34.61 11.53
N GLU A 27 -61.06 35.08 10.77
CA GLU A 27 -61.06 35.08 9.30
C GLU A 27 -60.01 36.06 8.74
N GLN A 28 -59.81 37.22 9.36
CA GLN A 28 -58.69 38.12 9.03
C GLN A 28 -57.34 37.44 9.24
N ILE A 29 -57.20 36.70 10.34
CA ILE A 29 -56.01 35.90 10.62
C ILE A 29 -55.83 34.80 9.57
N GLN A 30 -56.88 34.07 9.21
CA GLN A 30 -56.84 33.02 8.19
C GLN A 30 -56.50 33.57 6.80
N VAL A 31 -57.06 34.73 6.42
CA VAL A 31 -56.74 35.42 5.15
C VAL A 31 -55.28 35.88 5.13
N THR A 32 -54.76 36.39 6.25
CA THR A 32 -53.38 36.88 6.34
C THR A 32 -52.36 35.73 6.37
N THR A 33 -52.62 34.69 7.18
CA THR A 33 -51.69 33.57 7.39
C THR A 33 -51.83 32.47 6.35
N LYS A 34 -52.96 32.41 5.63
CA LYS A 34 -53.35 31.35 4.69
C LYS A 34 -53.53 29.97 5.34
N LEU A 35 -53.56 29.91 6.66
CA LEU A 35 -53.73 28.68 7.45
C LEU A 35 -55.13 28.66 8.08
N LYS A 36 -55.72 27.47 8.24
CA LYS A 36 -57.01 27.27 8.93
C LYS A 36 -56.92 27.64 10.42
N SER A 37 -55.76 27.43 11.03
CA SER A 37 -55.47 27.76 12.42
C SER A 37 -53.97 28.07 12.58
N GLN A 38 -53.62 28.96 13.51
CA GLN A 38 -52.23 29.24 13.87
C GLN A 38 -51.64 28.16 14.80
N SER A 39 -52.49 27.37 15.42
CA SER A 39 -52.14 26.34 16.39
C SER A 39 -52.79 25.00 16.03
N TYR A 40 -52.14 23.90 16.40
CA TYR A 40 -52.56 22.55 16.01
C TYR A 40 -53.91 22.11 16.62
N ASP A 41 -54.32 22.74 17.72
CA ASP A 41 -55.65 22.56 18.33
C ASP A 41 -56.80 22.95 17.37
N GLY A 42 -56.62 24.00 16.56
CA GLY A 42 -57.60 24.40 15.55
C GLY A 42 -57.65 23.49 14.31
N ILE A 43 -56.81 22.46 14.23
CA ILE A 43 -56.86 21.39 13.22
C ILE A 43 -56.83 19.99 13.86
N ALA A 44 -57.44 19.84 15.04
CA ALA A 44 -57.34 18.64 15.89
C ALA A 44 -57.55 17.28 15.17
N SER A 45 -58.43 17.21 14.16
CA SER A 45 -58.68 15.97 13.39
C SER A 45 -57.50 15.55 12.49
N GLY A 46 -56.62 16.50 12.10
CA GLY A 46 -55.47 16.29 11.22
C GLY A 46 -54.12 16.64 11.84
N ALA A 47 -54.09 17.20 13.05
CA ALA A 47 -52.88 17.69 13.72
C ALA A 47 -51.76 16.64 13.81
N ASN A 48 -52.06 15.44 14.30
CA ASN A 48 -51.09 14.34 14.40
C ASN A 48 -50.53 13.94 13.03
N THR A 49 -51.36 13.97 11.99
CA THR A 49 -50.97 13.64 10.63
C THR A 49 -50.06 14.71 10.03
N VAL A 50 -50.36 15.99 10.25
CA VAL A 50 -49.51 17.12 9.81
C VAL A 50 -48.15 17.05 10.49
N ILE A 51 -48.10 16.86 11.81
CA ILE A 51 -46.86 16.74 12.57
C ILE A 51 -46.01 15.58 12.04
N ASN A 52 -46.62 14.42 11.78
CA ASN A 52 -45.90 13.27 11.22
C ASN A 52 -45.34 13.58 9.82
N PHE A 53 -46.10 14.23 8.94
CA PHE A 53 -45.62 14.62 7.62
C PHE A 53 -44.53 15.68 7.69
N GLU A 54 -44.61 16.66 8.58
CA GLU A 54 -43.56 17.65 8.80
C GLU A 54 -42.27 17.00 9.32
N ASN A 55 -42.39 16.03 10.23
CA ASN A 55 -41.25 15.24 10.70
C ASN A 55 -40.61 14.41 9.58
N GLU A 56 -41.40 13.72 8.76
CA GLU A 56 -40.91 12.95 7.61
C GLU A 56 -40.27 13.85 6.55
N GLN A 57 -40.85 15.03 6.28
CA GLN A 57 -40.25 16.05 5.42
C GLN A 57 -38.89 16.51 5.97
N ALA A 58 -38.79 16.78 7.27
CA ALA A 58 -37.55 17.22 7.89
C ALA A 58 -36.46 16.15 7.78
N ILE A 59 -36.80 14.86 7.92
CA ILE A 59 -35.86 13.75 7.72
C ILE A 59 -35.41 13.68 6.25
N ALA A 60 -36.34 13.69 5.30
CA ALA A 60 -36.01 13.65 3.87
C ALA A 60 -35.14 14.86 3.45
N LYS A 61 -35.46 16.05 3.97
CA LYS A 61 -34.69 17.29 3.72
C LYS A 61 -33.25 17.17 4.25
N ARG A 62 -33.05 16.59 5.43
CA ARG A 62 -31.70 16.31 5.96
C ARG A 62 -30.91 15.36 5.08
N PHE A 63 -31.55 14.35 4.49
CA PHE A 63 -30.89 13.49 3.51
C PHE A 63 -30.48 14.27 2.27
N VAL A 64 -31.37 15.10 1.70
CA VAL A 64 -31.06 15.97 0.56
C VAL A 64 -29.86 16.86 0.86
N ASP A 65 -29.86 17.55 2.00
CA ASP A 65 -28.79 18.47 2.39
C ASP A 65 -27.43 17.75 2.55
N ASN A 66 -27.42 16.57 3.18
CA ASN A 66 -26.20 15.77 3.31
C ASN A 66 -25.73 15.20 1.97
N ASN A 67 -26.67 14.79 1.11
CA ASN A 67 -26.40 14.27 -0.23
C ASN A 67 -25.82 15.35 -1.14
N ASP A 68 -26.28 16.60 -1.03
CA ASP A 68 -25.78 17.72 -1.81
C ASP A 68 -24.32 18.02 -1.48
N VAL A 69 -23.93 17.97 -0.19
CA VAL A 69 -22.53 18.11 0.23
C VAL A 69 -21.64 17.05 -0.41
N TRP A 70 -22.09 15.79 -0.43
CA TRP A 70 -21.34 14.71 -1.08
C TRP A 70 -21.35 14.82 -2.60
N SER A 71 -22.43 15.31 -3.21
CA SER A 71 -22.50 15.57 -4.65
C SER A 71 -21.42 16.57 -5.07
N THR A 72 -21.26 17.68 -4.34
CA THR A 72 -20.20 18.66 -4.59
C THR A 72 -18.79 18.06 -4.45
N LYS A 73 -18.56 17.26 -3.41
CA LYS A 73 -17.27 16.57 -3.22
C LYS A 73 -16.96 15.61 -4.36
N LEU A 74 -17.92 14.80 -4.77
CA LEU A 74 -17.73 13.83 -5.84
C LEU A 74 -17.56 14.51 -7.20
N GLU A 75 -18.19 15.66 -7.43
CA GLU A 75 -17.99 16.46 -8.64
C GLU A 75 -16.57 17.06 -8.71
N ALA A 76 -16.06 17.56 -7.58
CA ALA A 76 -14.66 17.98 -7.47
C ALA A 76 -13.70 16.81 -7.72
N ALA A 77 -13.98 15.62 -7.17
CA ALA A 77 -13.20 14.41 -7.44
C ALA A 77 -13.23 14.00 -8.94
N THR A 78 -14.40 14.04 -9.59
CA THR A 78 -14.53 13.78 -11.04
C THR A 78 -13.67 14.76 -11.85
N THR A 79 -13.64 16.03 -11.45
CA THR A 79 -12.83 17.06 -12.11
C THR A 79 -11.34 16.78 -11.98
N ALA A 80 -10.89 16.46 -10.76
CA ALA A 80 -9.50 16.09 -10.49
C ALA A 80 -9.06 14.85 -11.29
N ILE A 81 -9.88 13.80 -11.32
CA ILE A 81 -9.60 12.58 -12.09
C ILE A 81 -9.54 12.85 -13.60
N SER A 82 -10.39 13.75 -14.10
CA SER A 82 -10.34 14.21 -15.49
C SER A 82 -9.04 14.96 -15.79
N GLY A 83 -8.55 15.77 -14.84
CA GLY A 83 -7.23 16.41 -14.88
C GLY A 83 -6.11 15.39 -14.98
N VAL A 84 -6.09 14.40 -14.08
CA VAL A 84 -5.11 13.31 -14.07
C VAL A 84 -5.11 12.56 -15.41
N LYS A 85 -6.29 12.18 -15.91
CA LYS A 85 -6.42 11.47 -17.19
C LYS A 85 -5.85 12.29 -18.35
N LYS A 86 -6.12 13.60 -18.38
CA LYS A 86 -5.61 14.50 -19.41
C LYS A 86 -4.10 14.62 -19.34
N THR A 87 -3.54 14.83 -18.15
CA THR A 87 -2.09 14.88 -17.90
C THR A 87 -1.39 13.62 -18.41
N LEU A 88 -1.93 12.44 -18.09
CA LEU A 88 -1.36 11.17 -18.54
C LEU A 88 -1.49 10.95 -20.04
N THR A 89 -2.60 11.36 -20.65
CA THR A 89 -2.78 11.28 -22.11
C THR A 89 -1.71 12.13 -22.81
N VAL A 90 -1.52 13.38 -22.38
CA VAL A 90 -0.51 14.28 -22.94
C VAL A 90 0.90 13.73 -22.75
N PHE A 91 1.23 13.23 -21.56
CA PHE A 91 2.55 12.65 -21.31
C PHE A 91 2.79 11.38 -22.14
N ARG A 92 1.81 10.47 -22.20
CA ARG A 92 1.90 9.24 -23.00
C ARG A 92 2.18 9.56 -24.46
N ASP A 93 1.45 10.50 -25.04
CA ASP A 93 1.60 10.87 -26.45
C ASP A 93 2.97 11.55 -26.69
N SER A 94 3.45 12.34 -25.72
CA SER A 94 4.81 12.92 -25.72
C SER A 94 5.89 11.84 -25.65
N LEU A 95 5.71 10.80 -24.82
CA LEU A 95 6.64 9.70 -24.67
C LEU A 95 6.68 8.79 -25.91
N ILE A 96 5.53 8.56 -26.55
CA ILE A 96 5.43 7.87 -27.85
C ILE A 96 6.20 8.67 -28.92
N SER A 97 6.01 9.98 -28.96
CA SER A 97 6.70 10.87 -29.92
C SER A 97 8.21 10.91 -29.67
N PHE A 98 8.63 11.00 -28.41
CA PHE A 98 10.02 10.93 -28.00
C PHE A 98 10.69 9.63 -28.46
N ARG A 99 10.03 8.49 -28.26
CA ARG A 99 10.53 7.17 -28.68
C ARG A 99 10.82 7.08 -30.19
N GLN A 100 10.07 7.82 -31.01
CA GLN A 100 10.23 7.84 -32.46
C GLN A 100 11.28 8.86 -32.94
N ASN A 101 11.58 9.88 -32.12
CA ASN A 101 12.35 11.07 -32.52
C ASN A 101 13.69 11.16 -31.78
N ASN A 102 14.67 10.35 -32.17
CA ASN A 102 16.03 10.34 -31.61
C ASN A 102 16.05 10.33 -30.05
N PRO A 103 15.64 9.22 -29.41
CA PRO A 103 15.43 9.14 -27.96
C PRO A 103 16.74 9.10 -27.14
N LYS A 104 17.89 9.31 -27.78
CA LYS A 104 19.22 9.40 -27.15
C LYS A 104 19.81 10.81 -27.21
N SER A 105 19.15 11.76 -27.90
CA SER A 105 19.60 13.15 -27.92
C SER A 105 19.42 13.80 -26.55
N GLU A 106 20.46 14.50 -26.08
CA GLU A 106 20.45 15.22 -24.80
C GLU A 106 19.26 16.16 -24.67
N LEU A 107 18.97 16.96 -25.70
CA LEU A 107 17.86 17.90 -25.72
C LEU A 107 16.51 17.18 -25.52
N ASN A 108 16.31 16.08 -26.23
CA ASN A 108 15.07 15.33 -26.20
C ASN A 108 14.89 14.62 -24.85
N ILE A 109 15.97 14.05 -24.30
CA ILE A 109 15.96 13.42 -22.97
C ILE A 109 15.61 14.45 -21.90
N LYS A 110 16.33 15.58 -21.84
CA LYS A 110 16.04 16.63 -20.86
C LYS A 110 14.60 17.14 -20.97
N SER A 111 14.09 17.26 -22.20
CA SER A 111 12.70 17.65 -22.46
C SER A 111 11.70 16.64 -21.92
N ILE A 112 11.81 15.35 -22.26
CA ILE A 112 10.83 14.34 -21.83
C ILE A 112 10.88 14.09 -20.31
N GLN A 113 12.06 14.15 -19.69
CA GLN A 113 12.21 14.04 -18.23
C GLN A 113 11.59 15.22 -17.51
N LYS A 114 11.73 16.44 -18.05
CA LYS A 114 11.04 17.63 -17.56
C LYS A 114 9.53 17.47 -17.67
N THR A 115 9.02 17.05 -18.82
CA THR A 115 7.57 16.79 -19.01
C THR A 115 7.07 15.73 -18.03
N ALA A 116 7.83 14.67 -17.77
CA ALA A 116 7.47 13.63 -16.79
C ALA A 116 7.35 14.20 -15.38
N PHE A 117 8.30 15.05 -14.96
CA PHE A 117 8.27 15.68 -13.64
C PHE A 117 7.15 16.72 -13.50
N GLU A 118 6.89 17.54 -14.53
CA GLU A 118 5.76 18.47 -14.54
C GLU A 118 4.40 17.73 -14.51
N ALA A 119 4.32 16.57 -15.15
CA ALA A 119 3.15 15.70 -15.04
C ALA A 119 2.98 15.11 -13.62
N LEU A 120 4.07 14.73 -12.93
CA LEU A 120 4.01 14.34 -11.51
C LEU A 120 3.46 15.47 -10.64
N GLN A 121 3.95 16.70 -10.84
CA GLN A 121 3.48 17.86 -10.07
C GLN A 121 2.01 18.18 -10.36
N SER A 122 1.58 18.05 -11.62
CA SER A 122 0.18 18.24 -12.03
C SER A 122 -0.73 17.20 -11.38
N MET A 123 -0.33 15.92 -11.40
CA MET A 123 -1.06 14.85 -10.71
C MET A 123 -1.11 15.06 -9.20
N GLN A 124 -0.01 15.48 -8.57
CA GLN A 124 0.00 15.82 -7.15
C GLN A 124 -1.00 16.93 -6.84
N ALA A 125 -1.09 17.96 -7.67
CA ALA A 125 -2.03 19.06 -7.50
C ALA A 125 -3.49 18.61 -7.66
N ASP A 126 -3.79 17.82 -8.69
CA ASP A 126 -5.15 17.28 -8.91
C ASP A 126 -5.57 16.38 -7.73
N LEU A 127 -4.69 15.48 -7.27
CA LEU A 127 -4.95 14.59 -6.14
C LEU A 127 -4.93 15.32 -4.78
N ALA A 128 -4.44 16.56 -4.73
CA ALA A 128 -4.53 17.45 -3.57
C ALA A 128 -5.82 18.30 -3.57
N THR A 129 -6.83 17.96 -4.38
CA THR A 129 -8.13 18.64 -4.36
C THR A 129 -8.74 18.62 -2.96
N ASN A 130 -9.09 19.81 -2.47
CA ASN A 130 -9.61 20.05 -1.14
C ASN A 130 -11.00 20.71 -1.21
N VAL A 131 -11.95 20.18 -0.44
CA VAL A 131 -13.30 20.74 -0.30
C VAL A 131 -13.59 20.96 1.19
N ASN A 132 -13.78 22.21 1.60
CA ASN A 132 -14.05 22.60 2.99
C ASN A 132 -13.01 22.11 4.01
N GLY A 133 -11.72 22.19 3.67
CA GLY A 133 -10.63 21.76 4.54
C GLY A 133 -10.39 20.24 4.55
N GLN A 134 -11.09 19.48 3.70
CA GLN A 134 -10.96 18.04 3.58
C GLN A 134 -10.41 17.65 2.20
N TYR A 135 -9.27 16.97 2.18
CA TYR A 135 -8.71 16.38 0.98
C TYR A 135 -9.52 15.17 0.55
N LEU A 136 -9.81 15.07 -0.76
CA LEU A 136 -10.71 14.05 -1.28
C LEU A 136 -10.04 12.68 -1.48
N PHE A 137 -8.72 12.65 -1.61
CA PHE A 137 -7.94 11.45 -1.96
C PHE A 137 -7.07 10.90 -0.80
N SER A 138 -7.26 11.37 0.44
CA SER A 138 -6.49 10.92 1.61
C SER A 138 -7.17 9.84 2.45
N GLY A 139 -8.33 9.33 2.03
CA GLY A 139 -9.11 8.37 2.83
C GLY A 139 -9.63 9.03 4.12
N GLY A 140 -9.37 8.41 5.26
CA GLY A 140 -9.73 8.92 6.60
C GLY A 140 -8.88 10.10 7.06
N ARG A 141 -7.67 10.28 6.52
CA ARG A 141 -6.73 11.37 6.86
C ARG A 141 -7.03 12.66 6.09
N VAL A 142 -8.26 13.13 6.18
CA VAL A 142 -8.77 14.27 5.38
C VAL A 142 -8.02 15.60 5.59
N SER A 143 -7.25 15.74 6.66
CA SER A 143 -6.50 16.96 6.98
C SER A 143 -5.10 17.03 6.36
N ASP A 144 -4.57 15.91 5.86
CA ASP A 144 -3.22 15.83 5.30
C ASP A 144 -3.26 15.82 3.78
N VAL A 145 -2.30 16.53 3.15
CA VAL A 145 -2.13 16.50 1.69
C VAL A 145 -1.86 15.05 1.26
N PRO A 146 -2.71 14.42 0.42
CA PRO A 146 -2.65 12.98 0.17
C PRO A 146 -1.36 12.52 -0.52
N VAL A 147 -0.84 13.34 -1.43
CA VAL A 147 0.33 13.03 -2.27
C VAL A 147 1.43 14.05 -2.00
N GLN A 148 2.61 13.55 -1.63
CA GLN A 148 3.80 14.36 -1.39
C GLN A 148 5.00 13.71 -2.08
N ILE A 149 5.30 14.18 -3.30
CA ILE A 149 6.54 13.83 -3.99
C ILE A 149 7.69 14.58 -3.29
N PRO A 150 8.77 13.90 -2.88
CA PRO A 150 9.84 14.50 -2.07
C PRO A 150 10.78 15.42 -2.88
N ALA A 151 10.29 16.12 -3.90
CA ALA A 151 11.06 17.05 -4.71
C ALA A 151 10.20 18.18 -5.29
N SER A 152 10.76 19.38 -5.30
CA SER A 152 10.14 20.60 -5.85
C SER A 152 10.59 20.94 -7.27
N SER A 153 11.68 20.33 -7.75
CA SER A 153 12.24 20.52 -9.09
C SER A 153 12.79 19.20 -9.64
N LEU A 154 12.91 19.11 -10.98
CA LEU A 154 13.51 17.94 -11.63
C LEU A 154 14.95 17.70 -11.12
N THR A 155 15.75 18.74 -10.93
CA THR A 155 17.12 18.61 -10.41
C THR A 155 17.14 18.00 -9.02
N GLN A 156 16.25 18.44 -8.11
CA GLN A 156 16.12 17.86 -6.78
C GLN A 156 15.61 16.40 -6.84
N PHE A 157 14.67 16.12 -7.74
CA PHE A 157 14.18 14.77 -7.95
C PHE A 157 15.32 13.84 -8.41
N GLN A 158 16.13 14.27 -9.36
CA GLN A 158 17.25 13.51 -9.89
C GLN A 158 18.44 13.39 -8.93
N SER A 159 18.56 14.28 -7.93
CA SER A 159 19.53 14.09 -6.85
C SER A 159 19.09 13.04 -5.83
N LEU A 160 17.77 12.85 -5.66
CA LEU A 160 17.21 11.79 -4.82
C LEU A 160 17.14 10.45 -5.55
N TYR A 161 16.85 10.50 -6.85
CA TYR A 161 16.72 9.36 -7.75
C TYR A 161 17.67 9.54 -8.94
N ASP A 162 18.93 9.17 -8.73
CA ASP A 162 19.98 9.24 -9.75
C ASP A 162 19.78 8.21 -10.88
N GLY A 163 18.86 7.26 -10.73
CA GLY A 163 18.49 6.28 -11.74
C GLY A 163 19.44 5.09 -11.85
N SER A 164 20.47 5.00 -11.00
CA SER A 164 21.47 3.93 -10.95
C SER A 164 21.58 3.33 -9.54
N ILE A 165 22.14 4.10 -8.60
CA ILE A 165 22.32 3.73 -7.20
C ILE A 165 20.99 3.95 -6.47
N ASN A 166 20.50 5.18 -6.46
CA ASN A 166 19.20 5.51 -5.91
C ASN A 166 18.17 5.58 -7.04
N THR A 167 17.20 4.67 -7.01
CA THR A 167 16.21 4.55 -8.09
C THR A 167 14.81 4.78 -7.57
N PHE A 168 13.95 5.34 -8.41
CA PHE A 168 12.52 5.36 -8.16
C PHE A 168 11.98 3.92 -8.16
N SER A 169 11.10 3.60 -7.21
CA SER A 169 10.57 2.24 -7.01
C SER A 169 9.93 1.67 -8.28
N THR A 170 10.23 0.42 -8.61
CA THR A 170 9.67 -0.29 -9.78
C THR A 170 8.43 -1.11 -9.44
N THR A 171 8.10 -1.27 -8.16
CA THR A 171 6.93 -2.04 -7.71
C THR A 171 6.05 -1.21 -6.78
N ARG A 172 4.74 -1.46 -6.83
CA ARG A 172 3.77 -0.79 -5.97
C ARG A 172 4.06 -0.96 -4.47
N ASN A 173 4.47 -2.16 -4.06
CA ASN A 173 4.73 -2.44 -2.65
C ASN A 173 5.89 -1.61 -2.11
N ALA A 174 6.94 -1.41 -2.93
CA ALA A 174 8.05 -0.54 -2.58
C ALA A 174 7.68 0.95 -2.63
N ASP A 175 6.89 1.35 -3.64
CA ASP A 175 6.52 2.74 -3.87
C ASP A 175 5.60 3.31 -2.76
N LEU A 176 4.72 2.46 -2.22
CA LEU A 176 3.81 2.81 -1.14
C LEU A 176 4.29 2.35 0.25
N GLN A 177 5.55 1.92 0.37
CA GLN A 177 6.09 1.44 1.63
C GLN A 177 6.26 2.60 2.62
N ASP A 178 5.44 2.59 3.68
CA ASP A 178 5.65 3.38 4.87
C ASP A 178 6.07 2.45 6.02
N LEU A 179 7.26 2.65 6.55
CA LEU A 179 7.86 1.76 7.54
C LEU A 179 8.82 2.53 8.43
N SER A 180 8.79 2.21 9.72
CA SER A 180 9.79 2.63 10.69
C SER A 180 10.22 1.40 11.50
N ILE A 181 11.42 0.88 11.24
CA ILE A 181 12.03 -0.18 12.03
C ILE A 181 12.89 0.48 13.11
N THR A 182 12.44 0.32 14.35
CA THR A 182 13.14 0.74 15.56
C THR A 182 14.07 -0.37 16.09
N ASN A 183 14.93 -0.04 17.04
CA ASN A 183 15.74 -1.03 17.74
C ASN A 183 14.90 -2.03 18.56
N LEU A 184 13.69 -1.68 18.99
CA LEU A 184 12.78 -2.63 19.64
C LEU A 184 12.32 -3.71 18.65
N GLU A 185 12.06 -3.32 17.40
CA GLU A 185 11.62 -4.24 16.35
C GLU A 185 12.79 -5.04 15.77
N ALA A 186 13.92 -4.40 15.46
CA ALA A 186 15.08 -5.11 14.93
C ALA A 186 15.90 -5.86 15.99
N THR A 187 15.77 -5.49 17.27
CA THR A 187 16.65 -5.85 18.41
C THR A 187 18.07 -5.30 18.27
N ALA A 188 18.74 -5.59 17.15
CA ALA A 188 20.00 -5.00 16.73
C ALA A 188 20.11 -5.08 15.19
N MET A 189 21.00 -4.30 14.58
CA MET A 189 21.29 -4.38 13.14
C MET A 189 22.78 -4.50 12.87
N SER A 190 23.14 -5.41 11.98
CA SER A 190 24.51 -5.61 11.51
C SER A 190 24.63 -5.15 10.07
N PHE A 191 25.64 -4.34 9.78
CA PHE A 191 26.00 -3.87 8.45
C PHE A 191 27.24 -4.63 8.01
N LYS A 192 27.10 -5.45 6.97
CA LYS A 192 28.17 -6.30 6.44
C LYS A 192 28.69 -5.69 5.15
N SER A 193 29.82 -4.99 5.23
CA SER A 193 30.41 -4.29 4.08
C SER A 193 30.83 -5.23 2.95
N ALA A 194 31.43 -6.39 3.28
CA ALA A 194 31.89 -7.37 2.30
C ALA A 194 30.77 -7.93 1.40
N SER A 195 29.54 -7.98 1.90
CA SER A 195 28.36 -8.46 1.16
C SER A 195 27.40 -7.34 0.78
N GLY A 196 27.59 -6.11 1.27
CA GLY A 196 26.66 -4.99 1.08
C GLY A 196 25.26 -5.24 1.63
N VAL A 197 25.15 -5.89 2.79
CA VAL A 197 23.87 -6.31 3.38
C VAL A 197 23.69 -5.71 4.78
N ILE A 198 22.47 -5.25 5.06
CA ILE A 198 21.99 -4.88 6.39
C ILE A 198 21.16 -6.04 6.94
N ILE A 199 21.48 -6.53 8.14
CA ILE A 199 20.88 -7.75 8.71
C ILE A 199 20.33 -7.44 10.11
N PRO A 200 19.02 -7.61 10.35
CA PRO A 200 18.46 -7.47 11.68
C PRO A 200 18.72 -8.72 12.55
N ALA A 201 18.84 -8.55 13.87
CA ALA A 201 18.96 -9.67 14.79
C ALA A 201 17.62 -10.44 14.94
N ARG A 202 16.50 -9.72 14.87
CA ARG A 202 15.17 -10.33 14.77
C ARG A 202 14.91 -10.80 13.33
N SER A 203 14.75 -12.10 13.14
CA SER A 203 14.77 -12.76 11.82
C SER A 203 13.69 -12.29 10.84
N ASP A 204 12.52 -11.90 11.35
CA ASP A 204 11.38 -11.44 10.54
C ASP A 204 11.24 -9.90 10.50
N ALA A 205 12.18 -9.13 11.08
CA ALA A 205 12.09 -7.67 11.12
C ALA A 205 12.04 -7.05 9.71
N PHE A 206 12.68 -7.69 8.73
CA PHE A 206 12.72 -7.20 7.35
C PHE A 206 11.65 -7.80 6.45
N LYS A 207 10.70 -8.60 6.97
CA LYS A 207 9.63 -9.24 6.16
C LYS A 207 8.82 -8.26 5.30
N SER A 208 8.69 -7.01 5.75
CA SER A 208 7.90 -5.94 5.11
C SER A 208 8.78 -4.89 4.40
N VAL A 209 10.08 -5.09 4.34
CA VAL A 209 10.97 -4.30 3.47
C VAL A 209 10.89 -4.90 2.08
N TYR A 210 10.67 -4.12 1.03
CA TYR A 210 10.61 -4.61 -0.35
C TYR A 210 11.85 -4.23 -1.17
N SER A 211 12.15 -5.02 -2.20
CA SER A 211 13.16 -4.62 -3.19
C SER A 211 12.64 -3.43 -4.01
N GLY A 212 13.52 -2.51 -4.34
CA GLY A 212 13.24 -1.22 -4.96
C GLY A 212 12.92 -0.11 -3.95
N SER A 213 12.61 -0.43 -2.68
CA SER A 213 12.30 0.57 -1.67
C SER A 213 13.52 1.41 -1.33
N ARG A 214 13.30 2.71 -1.14
CA ARG A 214 14.30 3.62 -0.58
C ARG A 214 14.15 3.62 0.94
N ILE A 215 15.25 3.38 1.64
CA ILE A 215 15.32 3.46 3.09
C ILE A 215 16.28 4.56 3.52
N THR A 216 16.02 5.15 4.68
CA THR A 216 16.92 6.03 5.39
C THR A 216 17.41 5.31 6.64
N VAL A 217 18.72 5.15 6.75
CA VAL A 217 19.40 4.65 7.96
C VAL A 217 19.80 5.86 8.80
N SER A 218 19.48 5.83 10.09
CA SER A 218 19.90 6.86 11.05
C SER A 218 20.41 6.25 12.35
N ASP A 219 21.11 7.04 13.16
CA ASP A 219 21.62 6.67 14.48
C ASP A 219 22.65 5.51 14.48
N SER A 220 23.30 5.23 13.34
CA SER A 220 24.55 4.46 13.29
C SER A 220 25.67 5.27 13.95
N ALA A 221 26.42 4.61 14.83
CA ALA A 221 27.47 5.23 15.64
C ALA A 221 28.89 4.84 15.19
N VAL A 222 29.03 4.04 14.13
CA VAL A 222 30.37 3.65 13.62
C VAL A 222 31.03 4.80 12.89
N THR A 223 32.33 4.66 12.61
CA THR A 223 33.08 5.67 11.87
C THR A 223 33.76 5.02 10.66
N PRO A 224 33.43 5.44 9.42
CA PRO A 224 32.34 6.35 9.03
C PRO A 224 30.95 5.75 9.28
N ALA A 225 29.98 6.56 9.76
CA ALA A 225 28.65 6.07 10.10
C ALA A 225 27.86 5.61 8.85
N ASN A 226 27.01 4.61 9.00
CA ASN A 226 26.11 4.13 7.94
C ASN A 226 24.86 5.01 7.75
N ASN A 227 24.88 6.26 8.23
CA ASN A 227 23.73 7.15 8.16
C ASN A 227 23.55 7.70 6.75
N GLY A 228 22.34 7.60 6.20
CA GLY A 228 22.06 8.06 4.85
C GLY A 228 20.94 7.28 4.19
N ASP A 229 20.74 7.56 2.90
CA ASP A 229 19.70 6.94 2.10
C ASP A 229 20.27 5.83 1.22
N PHE A 230 19.51 4.73 1.12
CA PHE A 230 19.88 3.55 0.36
C PHE A 230 18.67 3.04 -0.40
N THR A 231 18.88 2.49 -1.60
CA THR A 231 17.87 1.66 -2.27
C THR A 231 18.13 0.19 -1.98
N ILE A 232 17.10 -0.53 -1.58
CA ILE A 232 17.16 -2.00 -1.44
C ILE A 232 17.18 -2.61 -2.84
N LYS A 233 18.31 -3.20 -3.24
CA LYS A 233 18.47 -3.84 -4.54
C LYS A 233 17.86 -5.24 -4.59
N SER A 234 17.93 -5.96 -3.48
CA SER A 234 17.32 -7.28 -3.33
C SER A 234 17.24 -7.70 -1.87
N LYS A 235 16.55 -8.82 -1.62
CA LYS A 235 16.64 -9.54 -0.36
C LYS A 235 17.93 -10.35 -0.32
N ALA A 236 18.54 -10.43 0.85
CA ALA A 236 19.68 -11.29 1.11
C ALA A 236 19.25 -12.38 2.10
N MET A 237 18.93 -13.55 1.57
CA MET A 237 18.77 -14.74 2.41
C MET A 237 20.06 -14.98 3.17
N CYS A 238 19.93 -15.39 4.43
CA CYS A 238 21.07 -15.76 5.26
C CYS A 238 20.98 -17.24 5.68
N ASP A 239 22.11 -17.76 6.12
CA ASP A 239 22.17 -18.99 6.92
C ASP A 239 21.70 -18.71 8.38
N VAL A 240 21.59 -19.75 9.20
CA VAL A 240 21.23 -19.62 10.62
C VAL A 240 22.24 -18.82 11.45
N ALA A 241 23.47 -18.62 10.98
CA ALA A 241 24.49 -17.80 11.62
C ALA A 241 24.39 -16.31 11.23
N GLY A 242 23.49 -15.95 10.32
CA GLY A 242 23.31 -14.58 9.84
C GLY A 242 24.36 -14.17 8.79
N ASN A 243 25.00 -15.12 8.11
CA ASN A 243 25.80 -14.83 6.94
C ASN A 243 24.92 -14.88 5.69
N PRO A 244 24.96 -13.85 4.81
CA PRO A 244 24.26 -13.90 3.53
C PRO A 244 24.70 -15.11 2.70
N LEU A 245 23.75 -15.80 2.08
CA LEU A 245 24.03 -16.91 1.18
C LEU A 245 24.89 -16.45 0.00
N ALA A 246 25.75 -17.35 -0.46
CA ALA A 246 26.63 -17.15 -1.61
C ALA A 246 26.49 -18.27 -2.63
N GLU A 247 26.91 -18.01 -3.88
CA GLU A 247 27.01 -19.06 -4.89
C GLU A 247 28.00 -20.14 -4.45
N GLY A 248 27.71 -21.39 -4.78
CA GLY A 248 28.54 -22.51 -4.36
C GLY A 248 27.83 -23.83 -4.51
N SER A 249 28.40 -24.85 -3.90
CA SER A 249 27.82 -26.19 -3.91
C SER A 249 28.13 -26.92 -2.62
N THR A 250 27.35 -27.95 -2.34
CA THR A 250 27.48 -28.77 -1.14
C THR A 250 27.04 -30.19 -1.42
N THR A 251 27.70 -31.14 -0.78
CA THR A 251 27.39 -32.57 -0.86
C THR A 251 26.87 -33.13 0.45
N THR A 252 26.65 -32.28 1.46
CA THR A 252 26.32 -32.72 2.83
C THR A 252 25.02 -32.12 3.36
N ASN A 253 24.24 -31.42 2.54
CA ASN A 253 22.95 -30.88 2.97
C ASN A 253 21.80 -31.85 2.73
N VAL A 254 20.86 -31.84 3.68
CA VAL A 254 19.60 -32.56 3.62
C VAL A 254 18.47 -31.54 3.54
N ILE A 255 17.46 -31.81 2.72
CA ILE A 255 16.25 -30.99 2.63
C ILE A 255 15.12 -31.69 3.37
N SER A 256 14.37 -30.95 4.19
CA SER A 256 13.21 -31.47 4.90
C SER A 256 11.98 -30.59 4.62
N TYR A 257 10.86 -31.19 4.19
CA TYR A 257 9.69 -30.46 3.70
C TYR A 257 8.37 -31.16 4.03
N GLY A 258 7.28 -30.40 4.02
CA GLY A 258 5.91 -30.89 4.26
C GLY A 258 5.48 -30.89 5.74
N ALA A 259 4.18 -31.13 5.97
CA ALA A 259 3.59 -31.09 7.32
C ALA A 259 3.93 -32.32 8.17
N THR A 260 4.17 -33.47 7.53
CA THR A 260 4.89 -34.60 8.13
C THR A 260 6.22 -34.67 7.38
N PRO A 261 7.32 -34.17 7.98
CA PRO A 261 8.57 -33.96 7.26
C PRO A 261 9.01 -35.17 6.45
N SER A 262 9.12 -34.97 5.14
CA SER A 262 9.82 -35.86 4.23
C SER A 262 11.23 -35.32 4.01
N THR A 263 12.22 -36.20 3.94
CA THR A 263 13.63 -35.81 3.80
C THR A 263 14.18 -36.21 2.44
N ILE A 264 14.82 -35.27 1.74
CA ILE A 264 15.69 -35.54 0.60
C ILE A 264 17.11 -35.59 1.13
N LEU A 265 17.68 -36.78 1.20
CA LEU A 265 19.05 -37.00 1.65
C LEU A 265 20.06 -36.49 0.61
N ASP A 266 21.26 -36.19 1.06
CA ASP A 266 22.41 -35.80 0.24
C ASP A 266 22.71 -36.84 -0.85
N THR A 267 22.60 -38.13 -0.54
CA THR A 267 22.79 -39.22 -1.51
C THR A 267 21.76 -39.20 -2.64
N ALA A 268 20.59 -38.61 -2.43
CA ALA A 268 19.54 -38.52 -3.45
C ALA A 268 19.76 -37.35 -4.42
N THR A 269 20.49 -36.31 -4.00
CA THR A 269 20.81 -35.16 -4.85
C THR A 269 22.18 -35.32 -5.52
N SER A 270 23.11 -36.07 -4.91
CA SER A 270 24.53 -36.24 -5.28
C SER A 270 25.38 -34.96 -5.22
N GLN A 271 24.75 -33.79 -5.28
CA GLN A 271 25.27 -32.47 -4.96
C GLN A 271 24.08 -31.50 -5.00
N LEU A 272 24.11 -30.46 -4.18
CA LEU A 272 23.26 -29.28 -4.36
C LEU A 272 24.13 -28.11 -4.85
N ASN A 273 23.68 -27.46 -5.92
CA ASN A 273 24.34 -26.30 -6.52
C ASN A 273 23.47 -25.06 -6.34
N PHE A 274 24.08 -23.98 -5.87
CA PHE A 274 23.44 -22.73 -5.53
C PHE A 274 23.97 -21.58 -6.39
N THR A 275 23.07 -20.87 -7.05
CA THR A 275 23.39 -19.71 -7.89
C THR A 275 22.43 -18.57 -7.64
N PHE A 276 22.86 -17.33 -7.85
CA PHE A 276 21.94 -16.20 -7.76
C PHE A 276 20.94 -16.19 -8.92
N ALA A 277 19.72 -15.79 -8.64
CA ALA A 277 18.77 -15.31 -9.64
C ALA A 277 18.94 -13.79 -9.86
N ALA A 278 18.45 -13.28 -10.99
CA ALA A 278 18.59 -11.86 -11.34
C ALA A 278 17.90 -10.90 -10.34
N ASP A 279 16.91 -11.37 -9.59
CA ASP A 279 16.22 -10.60 -8.54
C ASP A 279 16.93 -10.67 -7.17
N GLY A 280 18.08 -11.35 -7.10
CA GLY A 280 18.88 -11.56 -5.90
C GLY A 280 18.40 -12.69 -4.99
N THR A 281 17.34 -13.41 -5.35
CA THR A 281 17.00 -14.69 -4.71
C THR A 281 18.00 -15.78 -5.13
N MET A 282 17.86 -16.99 -4.57
CA MET A 282 18.75 -18.11 -4.83
C MET A 282 18.02 -19.18 -5.62
N ASN A 283 18.73 -19.73 -6.60
CA ASN A 283 18.37 -20.95 -7.29
C ASN A 283 19.14 -22.12 -6.69
N MET A 284 18.46 -23.24 -6.49
CA MET A 284 19.01 -24.52 -6.08
C MET A 284 18.74 -25.55 -7.17
N THR A 285 19.77 -26.28 -7.55
CA THR A 285 19.69 -27.44 -8.46
C THR A 285 20.40 -28.63 -7.84
N ALA A 286 20.11 -29.82 -8.36
CA ALA A 286 20.78 -31.05 -7.95
C ALA A 286 21.35 -31.77 -9.17
N ASP A 287 22.46 -32.47 -8.99
CA ASP A 287 23.09 -33.27 -10.05
C ASP A 287 22.20 -34.43 -10.47
N THR A 288 21.47 -35.02 -9.52
CA THR A 288 20.49 -36.07 -9.80
C THR A 288 19.17 -35.44 -10.25
N ALA A 289 18.87 -35.56 -11.54
CA ALA A 289 17.65 -35.02 -12.14
C ALA A 289 16.37 -35.54 -11.45
N GLY A 290 15.42 -34.64 -11.21
CA GLY A 290 14.12 -34.97 -10.59
C GLY A 290 14.14 -35.15 -9.08
N SER A 291 15.31 -35.18 -8.43
CA SER A 291 15.43 -35.32 -6.96
C SER A 291 14.72 -34.19 -6.19
N LEU A 292 14.58 -33.01 -6.79
CA LEU A 292 13.89 -31.84 -6.21
C LEU A 292 12.42 -31.70 -6.65
N ALA A 293 11.82 -32.71 -7.30
CA ALA A 293 10.46 -32.61 -7.85
C ALA A 293 9.37 -32.41 -6.78
N GLY A 294 9.62 -32.85 -5.53
CA GLY A 294 8.71 -32.68 -4.40
C GLY A 294 8.59 -31.23 -3.90
N LEU A 295 9.49 -30.34 -4.32
CA LEU A 295 9.50 -28.93 -3.94
C LEU A 295 8.66 -28.10 -4.92
N THR A 296 7.33 -28.12 -4.76
CA THR A 296 6.41 -27.31 -5.57
C THR A 296 6.29 -25.89 -5.05
N VAL A 297 5.79 -24.95 -5.87
CA VAL A 297 5.53 -23.55 -5.47
C VAL A 297 4.77 -23.48 -4.13
N GLY A 298 5.24 -22.65 -3.20
CA GLY A 298 4.66 -22.46 -1.87
C GLY A 298 5.05 -23.54 -0.84
N THR A 299 5.80 -24.58 -1.24
CA THR A 299 6.32 -25.57 -0.30
C THR A 299 7.30 -24.90 0.65
N LYS A 300 7.07 -25.07 1.96
CA LYS A 300 8.03 -24.69 3.00
C LYS A 300 8.96 -25.85 3.27
N PHE A 301 10.24 -25.55 3.37
CA PHE A 301 11.28 -26.52 3.60
C PHE A 301 12.38 -25.96 4.50
N THR A 302 13.20 -26.85 5.01
CA THR A 302 14.42 -26.53 5.75
C THR A 302 15.60 -27.18 5.05
N ILE A 303 16.73 -26.49 5.06
CA ILE A 303 18.02 -27.06 4.71
C ILE A 303 18.76 -27.27 6.03
N GLY A 304 19.23 -28.48 6.26
CA GLY A 304 20.07 -28.84 7.41
C GLY A 304 21.35 -29.53 6.95
N PRO A 305 22.32 -29.75 7.87
CA PRO A 305 23.47 -30.59 7.58
C PRO A 305 23.06 -32.07 7.48
N GLN A 306 23.97 -32.96 7.08
CA GLN A 306 23.73 -34.40 7.07
C GLN A 306 23.65 -34.94 8.50
N LEU A 307 22.88 -36.02 8.69
CA LEU A 307 22.50 -36.66 9.95
C LEU A 307 23.64 -37.26 10.81
N THR A 308 24.89 -36.82 10.63
CA THR A 308 26.01 -37.27 11.45
C THR A 308 26.23 -36.27 12.58
N ASN A 309 26.15 -36.72 13.83
CA ASN A 309 26.35 -35.91 15.04
C ASN A 309 27.55 -34.96 14.92
N GLY A 310 27.30 -33.66 14.69
CA GLY A 310 28.35 -32.65 14.55
C GLY A 310 28.86 -32.37 13.14
N ALA A 311 28.11 -32.69 12.07
CA ALA A 311 28.44 -32.23 10.73
C ALA A 311 28.58 -30.70 10.68
N ALA A 312 29.65 -30.22 10.04
CA ALA A 312 29.95 -28.81 9.90
C ALA A 312 28.82 -28.07 9.16
N THR A 313 28.54 -26.84 9.59
CA THR A 313 27.63 -25.95 8.86
C THR A 313 28.13 -25.78 7.43
N THR A 314 27.26 -25.96 6.45
CA THR A 314 27.58 -25.83 5.03
C THR A 314 27.36 -24.41 4.52
N GLY A 315 26.76 -23.54 5.34
CA GLY A 315 26.48 -22.15 5.00
C GLY A 315 25.16 -21.94 4.27
N TYR A 316 24.30 -22.98 4.24
CA TYR A 316 22.98 -22.96 3.59
C TYR A 316 21.85 -23.36 4.53
N GLU A 317 22.14 -23.58 5.81
CA GLU A 317 21.15 -23.99 6.79
C GLU A 317 20.12 -22.90 7.04
N GLY A 318 18.84 -23.28 7.08
CA GLY A 318 17.76 -22.34 7.34
C GLY A 318 16.39 -22.86 6.94
N ALA A 319 15.37 -22.04 7.16
CA ALA A 319 13.99 -22.26 6.73
C ALA A 319 13.66 -21.39 5.51
N TYR A 320 13.09 -22.01 4.49
CA TYR A 320 12.87 -21.41 3.17
C TYR A 320 11.50 -21.80 2.58
N GLU A 321 11.07 -21.05 1.59
CA GLU A 321 9.82 -21.26 0.83
C GLU A 321 10.12 -21.25 -0.67
N VAL A 322 9.56 -22.21 -1.39
CA VAL A 322 9.72 -22.32 -2.85
C VAL A 322 8.92 -21.22 -3.55
N VAL A 323 9.61 -20.38 -4.33
CA VAL A 323 9.01 -19.36 -5.20
C VAL A 323 8.64 -19.96 -6.55
N SER A 324 9.54 -20.77 -7.14
CA SER A 324 9.26 -21.53 -8.35
C SER A 324 10.11 -22.79 -8.45
N ASN A 325 9.62 -23.78 -9.18
CA ASN A 325 10.40 -24.97 -9.57
C ASN A 325 10.17 -25.21 -11.05
N LYS A 326 11.15 -24.86 -11.87
CA LYS A 326 11.09 -25.01 -13.33
C LYS A 326 12.17 -25.99 -13.75
N ASN A 327 11.77 -27.19 -14.17
CA ASN A 327 12.67 -28.25 -14.63
C ASN A 327 13.79 -28.58 -13.62
N GLY A 328 13.48 -28.63 -12.32
CA GLY A 328 14.45 -28.94 -11.27
C GLY A 328 15.31 -27.75 -10.79
N VAL A 329 15.12 -26.56 -11.37
CA VAL A 329 15.66 -25.31 -10.84
C VAL A 329 14.67 -24.74 -9.83
N VAL A 330 14.99 -24.90 -8.55
CA VAL A 330 14.18 -24.43 -7.42
C VAL A 330 14.64 -23.02 -7.05
N ASN A 331 13.81 -22.02 -7.33
CA ASN A 331 14.00 -20.66 -6.82
C ASN A 331 13.29 -20.53 -5.48
N PHE A 332 13.95 -19.96 -4.46
CA PHE A 332 13.43 -19.90 -3.10
C PHE A 332 13.72 -18.59 -2.38
N LYS A 333 12.98 -18.34 -1.31
CA LYS A 333 13.08 -17.16 -0.41
C LYS A 333 13.08 -17.61 1.06
N THR A 334 13.41 -16.71 1.98
CA THR A 334 13.30 -16.95 3.44
C THR A 334 11.86 -17.31 3.84
N ASN A 335 11.69 -18.31 4.72
CA ASN A 335 10.40 -18.60 5.35
C ASN A 335 10.34 -17.96 6.75
N PHE A 336 9.41 -17.03 6.94
CA PHE A 336 9.23 -16.31 8.20
C PHE A 336 8.25 -16.97 9.18
N ASP A 337 7.53 -18.01 8.77
CA ASP A 337 6.52 -18.65 9.62
C ASP A 337 7.06 -19.23 10.93
N PRO A 338 8.29 -19.81 10.97
CA PRO A 338 8.89 -20.27 12.21
C PRO A 338 9.12 -19.16 13.25
N ALA A 339 9.03 -17.87 12.88
CA ALA A 339 9.12 -16.79 13.87
C ALA A 339 7.83 -16.59 14.67
N LYS A 340 6.70 -17.16 14.22
CA LYS A 340 5.40 -17.04 14.89
C LYS A 340 5.36 -17.91 16.14
N GLU A 341 4.78 -17.40 17.21
CA GLU A 341 4.46 -18.22 18.38
C GLU A 341 3.31 -19.17 18.08
N GLU A 342 3.36 -20.37 18.65
CA GLU A 342 2.38 -21.42 18.42
C GLU A 342 2.19 -22.26 19.67
N ALA A 343 0.95 -22.66 19.96
CA ALA A 343 0.64 -23.68 20.96
C ALA A 343 0.08 -24.92 20.27
N VAL A 344 0.72 -26.08 20.49
CA VAL A 344 0.39 -27.34 19.83
C VAL A 344 0.03 -28.38 20.88
N ALA A 345 -1.04 -29.14 20.67
CA ALA A 345 -1.30 -30.33 21.47
C ALA A 345 -0.18 -31.34 21.25
N SER A 346 0.44 -31.84 22.33
CA SER A 346 1.55 -32.79 22.25
C SER A 346 1.20 -34.00 21.38
N THR A 347 -0.03 -34.50 21.42
CA THR A 347 -0.51 -35.63 20.60
C THR A 347 -0.57 -35.32 19.09
N SER A 348 -0.68 -34.05 18.72
CA SER A 348 -0.67 -33.61 17.31
C SER A 348 0.75 -33.40 16.78
N LEU A 349 1.72 -33.13 17.66
CA LEU A 349 3.12 -33.02 17.27
C LEU A 349 3.65 -34.40 16.86
N LYS A 350 4.43 -34.41 15.78
CA LYS A 350 5.31 -35.52 15.39
C LYS A 350 6.73 -35.02 15.50
N PHE A 351 7.59 -35.68 16.27
CA PHE A 351 9.00 -35.32 16.32
C PHE A 351 9.90 -36.54 16.25
N GLY A 352 11.12 -36.32 15.78
CA GLY A 352 12.19 -37.31 15.70
C GLY A 352 13.55 -36.62 15.83
N VAL A 353 14.57 -37.39 16.20
CA VAL A 353 15.92 -36.87 16.45
C VAL A 353 16.90 -37.67 15.60
N ASN A 354 17.83 -36.98 14.92
CA ASN A 354 18.91 -37.59 14.13
C ASN A 354 18.41 -38.67 13.14
N GLY A 355 17.30 -38.39 12.44
CA GLY A 355 16.73 -39.29 11.44
C GLY A 355 15.91 -40.45 12.02
N GLY A 356 15.70 -40.47 13.34
CA GLY A 356 14.79 -41.38 14.01
C GLY A 356 13.35 -41.21 13.53
N ALA A 357 12.57 -42.30 13.61
CA ALA A 357 11.17 -42.31 13.20
C ALA A 357 10.36 -41.24 13.94
N LEU A 358 9.55 -40.49 13.19
CA LEU A 358 8.68 -39.46 13.77
C LEU A 358 7.58 -40.11 14.62
N ALA A 359 7.56 -39.78 15.91
CA ALA A 359 6.57 -40.27 16.85
C ALA A 359 5.81 -39.11 17.50
N SER A 360 4.59 -39.39 17.97
CA SER A 360 3.90 -38.46 18.87
C SER A 360 4.38 -38.67 20.30
N PRO A 361 4.54 -37.60 21.09
CA PRO A 361 4.68 -37.70 22.53
C PRO A 361 3.59 -38.60 23.14
N ALA A 362 3.98 -39.45 24.10
CA ALA A 362 3.09 -40.45 24.70
C ALA A 362 2.02 -39.84 25.62
N THR A 363 2.24 -38.64 26.14
CA THR A 363 1.34 -38.00 27.10
C THR A 363 0.70 -36.75 26.51
N ALA A 364 -0.61 -36.62 26.74
CA ALA A 364 -1.39 -35.44 26.35
C ALA A 364 -0.98 -34.20 27.16
N GLY A 365 -0.84 -33.08 26.47
CA GLY A 365 -0.48 -31.79 27.05
C GLY A 365 -0.35 -30.72 25.96
N THR A 366 0.04 -29.52 26.35
CA THR A 366 0.29 -28.41 25.42
C THR A 366 1.78 -28.10 25.37
N LEU A 367 2.30 -27.93 24.16
CA LEU A 367 3.66 -27.50 23.88
C LEU A 367 3.61 -26.08 23.30
N ASN A 368 4.45 -25.19 23.82
CA ASN A 368 4.50 -23.80 23.39
C ASN A 368 5.81 -23.54 22.64
N PHE A 369 5.72 -22.96 21.45
CA PHE A 369 6.83 -22.39 20.70
C PHE A 369 6.90 -20.89 21.01
N THR A 370 8.00 -20.45 21.61
CA THR A 370 8.27 -19.04 21.93
C THR A 370 9.50 -18.56 21.17
N THR A 371 9.41 -17.40 20.54
CA THR A 371 10.49 -16.82 19.73
C THR A 371 11.18 -15.68 20.48
N THR A 372 12.51 -15.71 20.58
CA THR A 372 13.31 -14.70 21.28
C THR A 372 14.50 -14.26 20.43
N ALA A 373 14.63 -12.96 20.17
CA ALA A 373 15.78 -12.38 19.50
C ALA A 373 16.80 -11.85 20.51
N SER A 374 18.10 -11.94 20.18
CA SER A 374 19.19 -11.50 21.06
C SER A 374 20.12 -10.53 20.36
N ALA A 375 20.26 -9.33 20.94
CA ALA A 375 21.24 -8.34 20.48
C ALA A 375 22.69 -8.78 20.74
N ALA A 376 22.93 -9.70 21.67
CA ALA A 376 24.28 -10.17 21.99
C ALA A 376 24.79 -11.21 20.99
N THR A 377 23.90 -12.09 20.51
CA THR A 377 24.27 -13.16 19.56
C THR A 377 23.89 -12.84 18.12
N GLY A 378 23.01 -11.85 17.90
CA GLY A 378 22.47 -11.54 16.57
C GLY A 378 21.49 -12.56 16.03
N GLN A 379 21.02 -13.48 16.88
CA GLN A 379 20.23 -14.63 16.46
C GLN A 379 18.83 -14.59 17.05
N THR A 380 17.88 -15.14 16.29
CA THR A 380 16.51 -15.41 16.76
C THR A 380 16.40 -16.88 17.10
N THR A 381 16.05 -17.20 18.34
CA THR A 381 15.88 -18.56 18.85
C THR A 381 14.42 -18.87 19.02
N VAL A 382 13.97 -20.02 18.53
CA VAL A 382 12.68 -20.62 18.88
C VAL A 382 12.93 -21.64 19.98
N THR A 383 12.15 -21.56 21.06
CA THR A 383 12.19 -22.53 22.15
C THR A 383 10.85 -23.23 22.24
N LEU A 384 10.87 -24.55 22.06
CA LEU A 384 9.76 -25.43 22.33
C LEU A 384 9.80 -25.80 23.82
N THR A 385 8.76 -25.44 24.57
CA THR A 385 8.65 -25.73 26.01
C THR A 385 7.39 -26.53 26.30
N ALA A 386 7.50 -27.56 27.13
CA ALA A 386 6.34 -28.25 27.67
C ALA A 386 5.62 -27.39 28.73
N ALA A 387 4.31 -27.16 28.56
CA ALA A 387 3.52 -26.44 29.56
C ALA A 387 3.50 -27.20 30.89
N THR A 388 3.27 -26.49 32.00
CA THR A 388 3.19 -27.09 33.34
C THR A 388 2.17 -28.23 33.36
N GLY A 389 2.64 -29.46 33.60
CA GLY A 389 1.81 -30.69 33.61
C GLY A 389 1.87 -31.54 32.33
N ALA A 390 2.50 -31.07 31.24
CA ALA A 390 2.77 -31.88 30.06
C ALA A 390 4.10 -32.65 30.23
N THR A 391 4.10 -33.97 30.01
CA THR A 391 5.33 -34.78 30.03
C THR A 391 5.79 -35.07 28.61
N VAL A 392 6.58 -34.16 28.04
CA VAL A 392 7.45 -34.47 26.90
C VAL A 392 8.87 -34.43 27.43
N ASP A 393 9.57 -35.55 27.34
CA ASP A 393 10.93 -35.68 27.84
C ASP A 393 11.92 -35.45 26.71
N PHE A 394 12.62 -34.33 26.76
CA PHE A 394 13.71 -34.00 25.84
C PHE A 394 15.08 -34.42 26.40
N ALA A 395 15.17 -35.17 27.50
CA ALA A 395 16.45 -35.56 28.14
C ALA A 395 17.39 -36.36 27.23
N GLY A 396 16.90 -36.93 26.12
CA GLY A 396 17.72 -37.59 25.10
C GLY A 396 18.21 -36.69 23.97
N VAL A 397 17.80 -35.41 23.94
CA VAL A 397 18.17 -34.44 22.92
C VAL A 397 19.38 -33.63 23.39
N ASN A 398 20.39 -33.52 22.53
CA ASN A 398 21.63 -32.81 22.79
C ASN A 398 21.80 -31.63 21.83
N ILE A 399 22.65 -30.67 22.23
CA ILE A 399 23.08 -29.59 21.34
C ILE A 399 23.79 -30.20 20.13
N GLY A 400 23.44 -29.76 18.94
CA GLY A 400 23.94 -30.28 17.66
C GLY A 400 23.11 -31.42 17.06
N ASP A 401 22.15 -31.98 17.80
CA ASP A 401 21.21 -32.95 17.24
C ASP A 401 20.29 -32.29 16.19
N GLN A 402 19.82 -33.08 15.23
CA GLN A 402 18.79 -32.67 14.28
C GLN A 402 17.41 -33.05 14.80
N LEU A 403 16.61 -32.04 15.12
CA LEU A 403 15.22 -32.18 15.54
C LEU A 403 14.29 -32.02 14.34
N SER A 404 13.66 -33.12 13.92
CA SER A 404 12.59 -33.09 12.93
C SER A 404 11.24 -32.86 13.61
N LEU A 405 10.46 -31.90 13.12
CA LEU A 405 9.17 -31.48 13.65
C LEU A 405 8.10 -31.52 12.56
N GLY A 406 6.96 -32.13 12.86
CA GLY A 406 5.79 -32.24 12.00
C GLY A 406 4.49 -32.09 12.77
N GLY A 407 3.38 -31.84 12.07
CA GLY A 407 2.05 -31.65 12.66
C GLY A 407 1.84 -30.26 13.27
N THR A 408 2.73 -29.31 12.99
CA THR A 408 2.63 -27.90 13.40
C THR A 408 2.11 -27.03 12.25
N SER A 409 1.73 -25.80 12.53
CA SER A 409 1.37 -24.81 11.52
C SER A 409 2.59 -24.00 11.04
N SER A 410 3.56 -23.75 11.92
CA SER A 410 4.67 -22.83 11.66
C SER A 410 6.07 -23.44 11.69
N HIS A 411 6.26 -24.59 12.34
CA HIS A 411 7.57 -25.12 12.73
C HIS A 411 7.87 -26.49 12.11
N ASN A 412 7.29 -26.81 10.96
CA ASN A 412 7.57 -28.08 10.30
C ASN A 412 8.92 -28.04 9.58
N GLY A 413 9.71 -29.10 9.72
CA GLY A 413 11.03 -29.22 9.10
C GLY A 413 12.02 -29.94 10.00
N THR A 414 13.31 -29.80 9.69
CA THR A 414 14.41 -30.31 10.50
C THR A 414 15.30 -29.14 10.92
N PHE A 415 15.57 -29.02 12.22
CA PHE A 415 16.33 -27.92 12.79
C PHE A 415 17.49 -28.45 13.65
N THR A 416 18.62 -27.74 13.63
CA THR A 416 19.74 -28.05 14.51
C THR A 416 19.47 -27.50 15.91
N VAL A 417 19.58 -28.38 16.92
CA VAL A 417 19.36 -28.03 18.31
C VAL A 417 20.50 -27.14 18.83
N THR A 418 20.16 -25.97 19.36
CA THR A 418 21.11 -25.01 19.94
C THR A 418 21.10 -25.02 21.46
N ASN A 419 20.03 -25.49 22.08
CA ASN A 419 19.93 -25.69 23.52
C ASN A 419 18.92 -26.81 23.83
N ALA A 420 19.16 -27.58 24.88
CA ALA A 420 18.25 -28.63 25.32
C ALA A 420 18.27 -28.75 26.86
N THR A 421 17.09 -28.93 27.43
CA THR A 421 16.87 -29.32 28.83
C THR A 421 15.88 -30.49 28.86
N ALA A 422 15.56 -31.04 30.03
CA ALA A 422 14.56 -32.09 30.13
C ALA A 422 13.17 -31.66 29.60
N THR A 423 12.84 -30.36 29.65
CA THR A 423 11.50 -29.84 29.34
C THR A 423 11.46 -28.84 28.19
N SER A 424 12.60 -28.53 27.58
CA SER A 424 12.67 -27.62 26.45
C SER A 424 13.77 -27.96 25.46
N VAL A 425 13.54 -27.60 24.21
CA VAL A 425 14.54 -27.67 23.14
C VAL A 425 14.47 -26.38 22.31
N SER A 426 15.62 -25.88 21.89
CA SER A 426 15.72 -24.64 21.13
C SER A 426 16.47 -24.85 19.82
N PHE A 427 16.13 -24.05 18.82
CA PHE A 427 16.85 -23.93 17.55
C PHE A 427 16.84 -22.48 17.06
N VAL A 428 17.75 -22.15 16.16
CA VAL A 428 17.91 -20.78 15.64
C VAL A 428 17.26 -20.65 14.27
N LEU A 429 16.69 -19.47 14.01
CA LEU A 429 16.15 -19.08 12.72
C LEU A 429 17.16 -18.23 11.96
N ASN A 430 17.26 -18.49 10.65
CA ASN A 430 18.01 -17.62 9.74
C ASN A 430 17.28 -16.28 9.58
N PRO A 431 17.99 -15.14 9.68
CA PRO A 431 17.42 -13.84 9.38
C PRO A 431 17.30 -13.62 7.86
N GLU A 432 16.58 -12.57 7.48
CA GLU A 432 16.67 -12.01 6.12
C GLU A 432 17.30 -10.62 6.17
N GLY A 433 18.35 -10.43 5.38
CA GLY A 433 18.98 -9.13 5.17
C GLY A 433 18.38 -8.34 4.02
N ALA A 434 18.61 -7.04 4.02
CA ALA A 434 18.33 -6.14 2.90
C ALA A 434 19.66 -5.78 2.21
N ARG A 435 19.77 -6.10 0.92
CA ARG A 435 20.97 -5.80 0.14
C ARG A 435 20.88 -4.39 -0.43
N VAL A 436 21.93 -3.61 -0.22
CA VAL A 436 22.08 -2.25 -0.76
C VAL A 436 23.18 -2.18 -1.83
N SER A 437 24.05 -3.20 -1.91
CA SER A 437 25.03 -3.30 -2.99
C SER A 437 24.38 -3.51 -4.35
N GLN A 438 25.01 -2.96 -5.38
CA GLN A 438 24.62 -3.15 -6.78
C GLN A 438 25.05 -4.51 -7.32
N LEU A 439 26.22 -4.99 -6.91
CA LEU A 439 26.77 -6.27 -7.31
C LEU A 439 26.40 -7.34 -6.27
N LEU A 440 25.94 -8.47 -6.82
CA LEU A 440 25.91 -9.76 -6.16
C LEU A 440 27.30 -10.40 -6.29
N PRO A 441 27.88 -10.93 -5.19
CA PRO A 441 29.18 -11.59 -5.25
C PRO A 441 29.16 -12.78 -6.21
N GLN A 442 30.06 -12.79 -7.20
CA GLN A 442 30.21 -13.90 -8.15
C GLN A 442 31.67 -14.07 -8.51
N THR A 443 32.10 -15.28 -8.85
CA THR A 443 33.50 -15.56 -9.21
C THR A 443 33.60 -16.38 -10.49
N GLY A 444 34.67 -16.17 -11.25
CA GLY A 444 35.02 -17.00 -12.41
C GLY A 444 34.09 -16.81 -13.61
N ARG A 445 33.38 -15.68 -13.74
CA ARG A 445 32.39 -15.47 -14.80
C ARG A 445 33.06 -15.10 -16.12
N SER A 446 33.04 -16.00 -17.10
CA SER A 446 33.62 -15.80 -18.44
C SER A 446 32.59 -15.41 -19.51
N ASP A 447 31.34 -15.26 -19.14
CA ASP A 447 30.20 -15.05 -20.04
C ASP A 447 29.76 -13.58 -20.16
N PHE A 448 30.46 -12.67 -19.48
CA PHE A 448 30.15 -11.24 -19.54
C PHE A 448 30.65 -10.57 -20.81
N THR A 449 29.87 -9.60 -21.27
CA THR A 449 30.28 -8.56 -22.20
C THR A 449 30.19 -7.21 -21.51
N MET A 450 31.15 -6.32 -21.81
CA MET A 450 31.22 -4.95 -21.33
C MET A 450 31.19 -4.02 -22.53
N THR A 451 30.23 -3.10 -22.58
CA THR A 451 30.16 -2.09 -23.65
C THR A 451 30.26 -0.67 -23.09
N PHE A 452 30.97 0.21 -23.78
CA PHE A 452 31.07 1.63 -23.41
C PHE A 452 31.38 2.51 -24.63
N TYR A 453 31.08 3.80 -24.54
CA TYR A 453 31.41 4.76 -25.58
C TYR A 453 32.85 5.26 -25.43
N ASP A 454 33.62 5.18 -26.50
CA ASP A 454 34.97 5.76 -26.59
C ASP A 454 34.89 7.13 -27.31
N PRO A 455 35.18 8.24 -26.61
CA PRO A 455 35.11 9.56 -27.20
C PRO A 455 36.23 9.83 -28.22
N ASN A 456 37.34 9.10 -28.17
CA ASN A 456 38.46 9.31 -29.10
C ASN A 456 38.14 8.77 -30.50
N THR A 457 37.42 7.65 -30.56
CA THR A 457 37.00 7.02 -31.82
C THR A 457 35.56 7.35 -32.20
N ALA A 458 34.79 7.97 -31.29
CA ALA A 458 33.36 8.20 -31.41
C ALA A 458 32.55 6.93 -31.69
N THR A 459 32.97 5.80 -31.11
CA THR A 459 32.33 4.49 -31.31
C THR A 459 31.99 3.82 -29.98
N THR A 460 31.02 2.89 -30.02
CA THR A 460 30.79 1.98 -28.89
C THR A 460 31.73 0.80 -29.01
N VAL A 461 32.46 0.54 -27.94
CA VAL A 461 33.44 -0.53 -27.80
C VAL A 461 32.80 -1.68 -27.05
N THR A 462 33.15 -2.91 -27.42
CA THR A 462 32.71 -4.13 -26.73
C THR A 462 33.91 -4.95 -26.31
N ARG A 463 34.03 -5.25 -25.02
CA ARG A 463 35.03 -6.14 -24.43
C ARG A 463 34.34 -7.37 -23.85
N ASN A 464 35.05 -8.49 -23.80
CA ASN A 464 34.54 -9.79 -23.37
C ASN A 464 35.70 -10.61 -22.77
N SER A 465 35.48 -11.91 -22.54
CA SER A 465 36.47 -12.81 -21.96
C SER A 465 37.77 -12.95 -22.75
N ASN A 466 37.82 -12.63 -24.04
CA ASN A 466 39.09 -12.57 -24.78
C ASN A 466 40.00 -11.42 -24.30
N HIS A 467 39.41 -10.42 -23.65
CA HIS A 467 40.11 -9.26 -23.14
C HIS A 467 40.45 -9.45 -21.66
N PHE A 468 39.46 -9.75 -20.82
CA PHE A 468 39.60 -9.80 -19.36
C PHE A 468 39.63 -11.22 -18.75
N GLY A 469 39.55 -12.27 -19.57
CA GLY A 469 39.42 -13.64 -19.05
C GLY A 469 38.09 -13.83 -18.31
N SER A 470 38.12 -14.44 -17.12
CA SER A 470 36.98 -14.45 -16.20
C SER A 470 36.94 -13.20 -15.32
N LEU A 471 35.73 -12.85 -14.88
CA LEU A 471 35.46 -11.75 -13.95
C LEU A 471 34.97 -12.26 -12.59
N ASP A 472 35.48 -11.63 -11.53
CA ASP A 472 34.97 -11.74 -10.17
C ASP A 472 34.29 -10.42 -9.77
N PHE A 473 33.13 -10.50 -9.16
CA PHE A 473 32.32 -9.38 -8.68
C PHE A 473 32.30 -9.38 -7.16
N ALA A 474 32.61 -8.24 -6.54
CA ALA A 474 32.62 -8.08 -5.10
C ALA A 474 31.87 -6.80 -4.69
N SER A 475 31.06 -6.90 -3.64
CA SER A 475 30.25 -5.81 -3.10
C SER A 475 31.06 -4.79 -2.28
N SER A 476 32.40 -4.84 -2.34
CA SER A 476 33.29 -3.94 -1.60
C SER A 476 34.59 -3.69 -2.35
N GLY A 477 35.14 -2.49 -2.16
CA GLY A 477 36.39 -2.00 -2.73
C GLY A 477 36.85 -0.75 -1.99
N THR A 478 37.73 0.05 -2.61
CA THR A 478 38.31 1.25 -1.99
C THR A 478 37.42 2.48 -2.19
N LEU A 479 36.96 2.71 -3.41
CA LEU A 479 36.10 3.81 -3.85
C LEU A 479 34.69 3.34 -4.24
N GLY A 480 34.49 2.04 -4.42
CA GLY A 480 33.20 1.47 -4.76
C GLY A 480 33.19 -0.05 -4.80
N GLU A 481 32.26 -0.66 -5.53
CA GLU A 481 32.17 -2.12 -5.66
C GLU A 481 33.07 -2.60 -6.79
N ARG A 482 33.70 -3.77 -6.64
CA ARG A 482 34.84 -4.18 -7.47
C ARG A 482 34.47 -5.25 -8.50
N ILE A 483 34.99 -5.09 -9.72
CA ILE A 483 34.99 -6.08 -10.78
C ILE A 483 36.45 -6.42 -11.10
N THR A 484 36.88 -7.63 -10.75
CA THR A 484 38.28 -8.07 -10.92
C THR A 484 38.41 -8.96 -12.15
N SER A 485 39.42 -8.71 -12.96
CA SER A 485 39.76 -9.50 -14.13
C SER A 485 40.84 -10.53 -13.77
N SER A 486 40.63 -11.78 -14.19
CA SER A 486 41.66 -12.82 -14.10
C SER A 486 42.90 -12.50 -14.95
N ASN A 487 42.75 -11.68 -16.00
CA ASN A 487 43.87 -11.10 -16.73
C ASN A 487 44.31 -9.78 -16.05
N PRO A 488 45.55 -9.64 -15.53
CA PRO A 488 46.03 -8.42 -14.89
C PRO A 488 46.06 -7.17 -15.79
N THR A 489 45.96 -7.36 -17.11
CA THR A 489 45.84 -6.27 -18.10
C THR A 489 44.47 -6.22 -18.76
N GLY A 490 43.48 -6.94 -18.23
CA GLY A 490 42.16 -7.10 -18.85
C GLY A 490 41.37 -5.82 -19.04
N PHE A 491 41.69 -4.78 -18.26
CA PHE A 491 41.13 -3.43 -18.37
C PHE A 491 42.16 -2.42 -18.89
N LYS A 492 43.03 -2.85 -19.81
CA LYS A 492 43.92 -2.00 -20.59
C LYS A 492 43.67 -2.12 -22.10
N ASP A 493 43.96 -1.07 -22.84
CA ASP A 493 44.03 -1.12 -24.31
C ASP A 493 45.33 -1.80 -24.77
N ASP A 494 45.49 -1.97 -26.08
CA ASP A 494 46.70 -2.58 -26.68
C ASP A 494 47.95 -1.73 -26.46
N GLY A 495 47.78 -0.44 -26.16
CA GLY A 495 48.87 0.49 -25.78
C GLY A 495 49.24 0.43 -24.30
N GLY A 496 48.54 -0.37 -23.49
CA GLY A 496 48.76 -0.49 -22.05
C GLY A 496 48.10 0.61 -21.20
N ASN A 497 47.29 1.49 -21.80
CA ASN A 497 46.54 2.52 -21.07
C ASN A 497 45.29 1.92 -20.45
N LEU A 498 44.80 2.54 -19.36
CA LEU A 498 43.57 2.13 -18.69
C LEU A 498 42.37 2.27 -19.63
N TYR A 499 41.64 1.17 -19.79
CA TYR A 499 40.55 1.08 -20.75
C TYR A 499 39.47 0.09 -20.26
N PRO A 500 38.30 0.59 -19.81
CA PRO A 500 37.83 1.97 -19.92
C PRO A 500 38.56 2.96 -18.98
N PRO A 501 38.68 4.25 -19.34
CA PRO A 501 39.15 5.29 -18.43
C PRO A 501 38.26 5.49 -17.20
N ASN A 502 38.80 6.10 -16.15
CA ASN A 502 38.02 6.49 -14.97
C ASN A 502 36.93 7.50 -15.36
N GLY A 503 35.72 7.34 -14.83
CA GLY A 503 34.54 8.15 -15.15
C GLY A 503 33.68 7.60 -16.29
N THR A 504 34.16 6.61 -17.04
CA THR A 504 33.40 5.99 -18.13
C THR A 504 32.15 5.25 -17.61
N ILE A 505 31.06 5.39 -18.34
CA ILE A 505 29.84 4.59 -18.14
C ILE A 505 29.98 3.29 -18.94
N ILE A 506 29.90 2.16 -18.25
CA ILE A 506 29.94 0.82 -18.83
C ILE A 506 28.57 0.17 -18.71
N THR A 507 28.21 -0.66 -19.68
CA THR A 507 27.09 -1.59 -19.60
C THR A 507 27.64 -3.00 -19.53
N MET A 508 27.24 -3.75 -18.51
CA MET A 508 27.61 -5.15 -18.32
C MET A 508 26.43 -6.04 -18.64
N LYS A 509 26.67 -7.11 -19.40
CA LYS A 509 25.68 -8.13 -19.75
C LYS A 509 26.25 -9.53 -19.67
N GLY A 510 25.68 -10.38 -18.83
CA GLY A 510 25.96 -11.81 -18.71
C GLY A 510 24.78 -12.67 -19.14
N THR A 511 24.97 -14.00 -19.11
CA THR A 511 23.95 -14.96 -19.57
C THR A 511 22.84 -15.21 -18.55
N THR A 512 23.11 -14.98 -17.27
CA THR A 512 22.18 -15.23 -16.16
C THR A 512 21.33 -14.01 -15.77
N GLY A 513 21.67 -12.82 -16.29
CA GLY A 513 21.07 -11.55 -15.87
C GLY A 513 21.54 -11.04 -14.50
N VAL A 514 22.28 -11.83 -13.73
CA VAL A 514 22.89 -11.40 -12.46
C VAL A 514 24.00 -10.40 -12.77
N ASN A 515 24.06 -9.29 -12.03
CA ASN A 515 25.01 -8.18 -12.24
C ASN A 515 24.90 -7.48 -13.61
N ASP A 516 23.89 -7.78 -14.41
CA ASP A 516 23.55 -6.98 -15.58
C ASP A 516 23.20 -5.56 -15.16
N GLY A 517 23.81 -4.57 -15.78
CA GLY A 517 23.56 -3.19 -15.36
C GLY A 517 24.39 -2.17 -16.11
N VAL A 518 24.10 -0.91 -15.81
CA VAL A 518 24.87 0.24 -16.26
C VAL A 518 25.59 0.81 -15.04
N TYR A 519 26.91 0.92 -15.12
CA TYR A 519 27.74 1.32 -14.00
C TYR A 519 28.66 2.46 -14.40
N LYS A 520 28.94 3.37 -13.45
CA LYS A 520 29.98 4.38 -13.61
C LYS A 520 31.28 3.85 -13.02
N VAL A 521 32.33 3.76 -13.83
CA VAL A 521 33.68 3.41 -13.36
C VAL A 521 34.22 4.57 -12.54
N VAL A 522 34.59 4.32 -11.29
CA VAL A 522 35.25 5.29 -10.40
C VAL A 522 36.74 5.02 -10.26
N ASP A 523 37.17 3.79 -10.51
CA ASP A 523 38.58 3.42 -10.56
C ASP A 523 38.87 2.31 -11.57
N ASN A 524 40.08 2.33 -12.14
CA ASN A 524 40.61 1.29 -13.01
C ASN A 524 42.12 1.16 -12.76
N THR A 525 42.57 -0.03 -12.38
CA THR A 525 44.00 -0.34 -12.18
C THR A 525 44.62 -1.19 -13.29
N GLY A 526 43.80 -1.60 -14.26
CA GLY A 526 44.11 -2.56 -15.31
C GLY A 526 43.74 -4.00 -14.94
N GLY A 527 43.91 -4.38 -13.66
CA GLY A 527 43.51 -5.69 -13.14
C GLY A 527 42.10 -5.71 -12.54
N TYR A 528 41.60 -4.56 -12.08
CA TYR A 528 40.23 -4.42 -11.62
C TYR A 528 39.64 -3.06 -11.98
N LEU A 529 38.31 -3.02 -12.03
CA LEU A 529 37.49 -1.81 -12.01
C LEU A 529 36.81 -1.68 -10.65
N GLU A 530 36.58 -0.45 -10.22
CA GLU A 530 35.58 -0.16 -9.19
C GLU A 530 34.47 0.70 -9.76
N ILE A 531 33.23 0.40 -9.37
CA ILE A 531 32.03 1.08 -9.82
C ILE A 531 31.45 1.96 -8.70
N ALA A 532 30.90 3.12 -9.08
CA ALA A 532 30.21 4.02 -8.16
C ALA A 532 29.09 3.26 -7.44
N SER A 533 29.05 3.33 -6.11
CA SER A 533 28.10 2.64 -5.24
C SER A 533 27.97 3.37 -3.91
N VAL A 534 26.99 2.98 -3.09
CA VAL A 534 27.00 3.35 -1.67
C VAL A 534 27.70 2.24 -0.90
N SER A 535 28.81 2.57 -0.26
CA SER A 535 29.55 1.61 0.57
C SER A 535 29.00 1.59 1.99
N LEU A 536 28.90 0.39 2.57
CA LEU A 536 28.65 0.21 3.99
C LEU A 536 29.98 0.17 4.75
N THR A 537 30.00 0.75 5.95
CA THR A 537 31.02 0.47 6.96
C THR A 537 30.57 -0.72 7.79
N ASN A 538 31.48 -1.64 8.09
CA ASN A 538 31.15 -2.80 8.91
C ASN A 538 30.75 -2.37 10.33
N GLU A 539 29.53 -2.75 10.73
CA GLU A 539 28.94 -2.45 12.04
C GLU A 539 28.29 -3.75 12.54
N ASN A 540 28.67 -4.24 13.72
CA ASN A 540 28.12 -5.49 14.24
C ASN A 540 27.15 -5.20 15.38
N LEU A 541 25.91 -5.68 15.23
CA LEU A 541 24.88 -5.67 16.28
C LEU A 541 24.63 -4.28 16.90
N SER A 542 24.42 -3.29 16.05
CA SER A 542 24.02 -1.94 16.47
C SER A 542 22.65 -1.91 17.09
N THR A 543 22.54 -1.44 18.32
CA THR A 543 21.27 -1.33 19.06
C THR A 543 20.66 0.07 19.02
N SER A 544 21.31 1.04 18.37
CA SER A 544 20.82 2.41 18.23
C SER A 544 20.23 2.71 16.86
N THR A 545 20.72 2.03 15.82
CA THR A 545 20.35 2.32 14.44
C THR A 545 18.86 2.10 14.18
N LYS A 546 18.30 2.94 13.30
CA LYS A 546 16.91 2.88 12.84
C LYS A 546 16.87 2.88 11.33
N ILE A 547 15.82 2.27 10.79
CA ILE A 547 15.52 2.29 9.36
C ILE A 547 14.14 2.91 9.16
N LYS A 548 14.02 3.86 8.25
CA LYS A 548 12.74 4.42 7.81
C LYS A 548 12.57 4.30 6.31
N SER A 549 11.32 4.19 5.86
CA SER A 549 10.91 4.30 4.46
C SER A 549 9.67 5.17 4.44
N ASP A 550 9.67 6.21 3.62
CA ASP A 550 8.56 7.15 3.50
C ASP A 550 7.86 6.99 2.15
N SER A 551 6.59 6.59 2.19
CA SER A 551 5.71 6.59 1.01
C SER A 551 5.41 8.02 0.56
N TRP A 552 5.27 8.27 -0.75
CA TRP A 552 4.73 9.55 -1.23
C TRP A 552 3.24 9.71 -0.89
N TYR A 553 2.52 8.62 -0.60
CA TYR A 553 1.13 8.66 -0.16
C TYR A 553 1.05 8.86 1.36
N LYS A 554 0.40 9.94 1.80
CA LYS A 554 0.27 10.30 3.22
C LYS A 554 -1.13 10.03 3.81
N GLY A 555 -2.08 9.65 2.96
CA GLY A 555 -3.42 9.25 3.37
C GLY A 555 -3.49 7.81 3.90
N ASP A 556 -4.70 7.29 4.04
CA ASP A 556 -4.97 5.88 4.34
C ASP A 556 -6.00 5.29 3.37
N THR A 557 -6.23 3.98 3.44
CA THR A 557 -7.20 3.28 2.59
C THR A 557 -8.56 3.09 3.27
N LEU A 558 -8.92 3.92 4.24
CA LEU A 558 -10.22 3.83 4.90
C LEU A 558 -11.33 4.20 3.91
N GLN A 559 -12.22 3.24 3.65
CA GLN A 559 -13.39 3.47 2.82
C GLN A 559 -14.41 4.32 3.58
N LEU A 560 -14.69 5.51 3.04
CA LEU A 560 -15.73 6.38 3.57
C LEU A 560 -17.09 5.94 3.01
N GLN A 561 -18.09 5.91 3.87
CA GLN A 561 -19.46 5.56 3.52
C GLN A 561 -20.38 6.74 3.74
N HIS A 562 -21.33 6.93 2.83
CA HIS A 562 -22.36 7.95 2.93
C HIS A 562 -23.74 7.33 2.85
N ARG A 563 -24.59 7.64 3.83
CA ARG A 563 -25.98 7.19 3.86
C ARG A 563 -26.85 8.13 3.04
N VAL A 564 -27.30 7.65 1.88
CA VAL A 564 -28.07 8.46 0.91
C VAL A 564 -29.58 8.39 1.13
N ASP A 565 -30.03 7.37 1.86
CA ASP A 565 -31.42 7.13 2.23
C ASP A 565 -31.48 6.24 3.49
N ASN A 566 -32.68 6.02 4.03
CA ASN A 566 -32.91 5.14 5.15
C ASN A 566 -32.41 3.71 4.91
N ASP A 567 -32.55 3.22 3.68
CA ASP A 567 -32.24 1.84 3.26
C ASP A 567 -30.97 1.73 2.42
N ARG A 568 -30.28 2.84 2.16
CA ARG A 568 -29.18 2.89 1.20
C ARG A 568 -27.99 3.68 1.70
N THR A 569 -26.86 3.01 1.67
CA THR A 569 -25.52 3.57 1.86
C THR A 569 -24.71 3.32 0.60
N VAL A 570 -23.81 4.25 0.27
CA VAL A 570 -22.88 4.15 -0.84
C VAL A 570 -21.46 4.41 -0.35
N ASP A 571 -20.49 3.71 -0.93
CA ASP A 571 -19.08 3.97 -0.68
C ASP A 571 -18.63 5.17 -1.52
N VAL A 572 -17.93 6.10 -0.89
CA VAL A 572 -17.50 7.40 -1.46
C VAL A 572 -15.99 7.62 -1.29
N GLY A 573 -15.28 6.71 -0.63
CA GLY A 573 -13.85 6.79 -0.42
C GLY A 573 -13.06 6.60 -1.71
N ILE A 574 -12.22 7.59 -2.04
CA ILE A 574 -11.20 7.49 -3.08
C ILE A 574 -9.86 7.77 -2.40
N TYR A 575 -8.83 7.05 -2.79
CA TYR A 575 -7.48 7.22 -2.23
C TYR A 575 -6.46 7.37 -3.35
N ALA A 576 -5.46 8.23 -3.15
CA ALA A 576 -4.40 8.42 -4.13
C ALA A 576 -3.46 7.20 -4.25
N SER A 577 -3.50 6.26 -3.30
CA SER A 577 -2.79 4.97 -3.39
C SER A 577 -3.48 3.94 -4.29
N ASP A 578 -4.58 4.31 -4.96
CA ASP A 578 -5.28 3.42 -5.89
C ASP A 578 -4.31 2.96 -7.00
N PRO A 579 -4.33 1.68 -7.41
CA PRO A 579 -3.46 1.18 -8.46
C PRO A 579 -3.46 2.04 -9.74
N ALA A 580 -4.58 2.70 -10.06
CA ALA A 580 -4.68 3.64 -11.16
C ALA A 580 -3.67 4.80 -11.05
N PHE A 581 -3.61 5.46 -9.90
CA PHE A 581 -2.75 6.62 -9.68
C PHE A 581 -1.31 6.22 -9.36
N GLU A 582 -1.12 5.12 -8.63
CA GLU A 582 0.22 4.64 -8.29
C GLU A 582 1.00 4.21 -9.54
N LYS A 583 0.41 3.42 -10.45
CA LYS A 583 1.07 3.05 -11.71
C LYS A 583 1.47 4.27 -12.53
N ALA A 584 0.60 5.28 -12.56
CA ALA A 584 0.84 6.54 -13.24
C ALA A 584 2.02 7.31 -12.63
N ILE A 585 2.04 7.50 -11.31
CA ILE A 585 3.14 8.15 -10.58
C ILE A 585 4.44 7.37 -10.79
N ARG A 586 4.40 6.04 -10.67
CA ARG A 586 5.55 5.17 -10.91
C ARG A 586 6.09 5.31 -12.33
N ALA A 587 5.24 5.28 -13.35
CA ALA A 587 5.67 5.47 -14.74
C ALA A 587 6.36 6.81 -14.97
N LEU A 588 5.83 7.89 -14.41
CA LEU A 588 6.41 9.22 -14.53
C LEU A 588 7.74 9.32 -13.76
N GLY A 589 7.82 8.76 -12.56
CA GLY A 589 9.05 8.69 -11.77
C GLY A 589 10.16 7.90 -12.47
N LEU A 590 9.81 6.81 -13.16
CA LEU A 590 10.75 6.01 -13.95
C LEU A 590 11.41 6.82 -15.07
N ILE A 591 10.69 7.75 -15.71
CA ILE A 591 11.22 8.61 -16.76
C ILE A 591 11.97 9.81 -16.18
N ALA A 592 11.42 10.46 -15.15
CA ALA A 592 12.00 11.68 -14.57
C ALA A 592 13.37 11.46 -13.90
N GLN A 593 13.64 10.27 -13.38
CA GLN A 593 14.87 9.96 -12.64
C GLN A 593 16.11 9.94 -13.55
N GLY A 594 17.28 10.19 -12.95
CA GLY A 594 18.60 10.11 -13.58
C GLY A 594 18.91 11.23 -14.58
N GLN A 595 20.07 11.86 -14.39
CA GLN A 595 20.52 12.96 -15.26
C GLN A 595 21.15 12.41 -16.54
N PHE A 596 20.94 13.11 -17.66
CA PHE A 596 21.66 12.81 -18.90
C PHE A 596 23.18 12.83 -18.69
N GLY A 597 23.89 11.87 -19.28
CA GLY A 597 25.34 11.72 -19.17
C GLY A 597 25.80 11.05 -17.89
N THR A 598 24.88 10.54 -17.07
CA THR A 598 25.18 9.76 -15.86
C THR A 598 24.79 8.30 -16.06
N ALA A 599 25.29 7.40 -15.20
CA ALA A 599 24.97 5.98 -15.31
C ALA A 599 23.45 5.73 -15.31
N GLY A 600 22.69 6.47 -14.49
CA GLY A 600 21.24 6.34 -14.43
C GLY A 600 20.45 7.19 -15.44
N GLY A 601 21.13 7.89 -16.36
CA GLY A 601 20.52 8.69 -17.42
C GLY A 601 19.64 7.86 -18.37
N LEU A 602 18.61 8.48 -18.95
CA LEU A 602 17.66 7.79 -19.82
C LEU A 602 18.29 7.24 -21.10
N GLU A 603 19.35 7.85 -21.60
CA GLU A 603 20.14 7.39 -22.76
C GLU A 603 20.71 5.98 -22.56
N ASN A 604 21.00 5.60 -21.32
CA ASN A 604 21.55 4.29 -20.94
C ASN A 604 20.46 3.29 -20.52
N HIS A 605 19.23 3.77 -20.30
CA HIS A 605 18.11 3.01 -19.75
C HIS A 605 16.84 3.15 -20.61
N GLN A 606 16.97 2.88 -21.90
CA GLN A 606 15.89 3.04 -22.89
C GLN A 606 14.72 2.08 -22.65
N GLU A 607 14.95 0.97 -21.95
CA GLU A 607 13.91 0.04 -21.50
C GLU A 607 12.83 0.74 -20.66
N ARG A 608 13.19 1.77 -19.88
CA ARG A 608 12.25 2.54 -19.04
C ARG A 608 11.15 3.20 -19.85
N ILE A 609 11.41 3.54 -21.12
CA ILE A 609 10.41 4.11 -22.02
C ILE A 609 9.26 3.12 -22.24
N SER A 610 9.58 1.86 -22.54
CA SER A 610 8.56 0.84 -22.78
C SER A 610 7.88 0.40 -21.48
N GLN A 611 8.62 0.33 -20.38
CA GLN A 611 8.08 0.03 -19.04
C GLN A 611 7.08 1.12 -18.59
N ALA A 612 7.43 2.39 -18.74
CA ALA A 612 6.54 3.51 -18.40
C ALA A 612 5.30 3.57 -19.31
N LEU A 613 5.46 3.32 -20.62
CA LEU A 613 4.32 3.24 -21.53
C LEU A 613 3.34 2.12 -21.15
N TYR A 614 3.85 0.95 -20.74
CA TYR A 614 3.00 -0.13 -20.25
C TYR A 614 2.20 0.33 -19.02
N LEU A 615 2.89 0.87 -18.01
CA LEU A 615 2.26 1.32 -16.76
C LEU A 615 1.24 2.44 -16.96
N ILE A 616 1.50 3.40 -17.87
CA ILE A 616 0.53 4.47 -18.16
C ILE A 616 -0.70 3.92 -18.86
N ASN A 617 -0.53 3.01 -19.82
CA ASN A 617 -1.68 2.37 -20.46
C ASN A 617 -2.49 1.57 -19.44
N ASP A 618 -1.82 0.83 -18.54
CA ASP A 618 -2.48 0.04 -17.51
C ASP A 618 -3.15 0.91 -16.44
N ALA A 619 -2.59 2.08 -16.14
CA ALA A 619 -3.19 3.10 -15.28
C ALA A 619 -4.45 3.72 -15.89
N MET A 620 -4.48 3.88 -17.22
CA MET A 620 -5.63 4.47 -17.93
C MET A 620 -6.74 3.45 -18.18
N GLU A 621 -6.40 2.22 -18.56
CA GLU A 621 -7.31 1.11 -18.87
C GLU A 621 -6.60 -0.24 -18.67
N SER A 622 -6.98 -0.97 -17.60
CA SER A 622 -6.35 -2.23 -17.21
C SER A 622 -7.18 -3.44 -17.69
N PRO A 623 -6.55 -4.58 -18.06
CA PRO A 623 -5.12 -4.78 -18.19
C PRO A 623 -4.56 -4.19 -19.50
N ALA A 624 -3.39 -3.55 -19.44
CA ALA A 624 -2.67 -3.17 -20.64
C ALA A 624 -2.18 -4.40 -21.42
N ALA A 625 -2.18 -4.28 -22.76
CA ALA A 625 -1.63 -5.29 -23.64
C ALA A 625 -0.10 -5.45 -23.45
N GLY A 626 0.39 -6.69 -23.47
CA GLY A 626 1.80 -7.02 -23.32
C GLY A 626 2.13 -7.68 -21.98
N THR A 627 3.43 -7.89 -21.74
CA THR A 627 3.90 -8.49 -20.48
C THR A 627 4.19 -7.37 -19.48
N PRO A 628 3.64 -7.42 -18.25
CA PRO A 628 3.99 -6.49 -17.20
C PRO A 628 5.51 -6.46 -16.94
N PRO A 629 6.13 -5.27 -16.86
CA PRO A 629 7.59 -5.16 -16.74
C PRO A 629 8.14 -5.58 -15.37
N PHE A 630 7.33 -5.52 -14.32
CA PHE A 630 7.76 -5.73 -12.92
C PHE A 630 6.92 -6.79 -12.19
N GLY A 631 6.41 -7.76 -12.93
CA GLY A 631 5.47 -8.76 -12.42
C GLY A 631 4.01 -8.30 -12.47
N ALA A 632 3.10 -9.13 -11.97
CA ALA A 632 1.66 -8.88 -12.09
C ALA A 632 1.26 -7.56 -11.38
N GLU A 633 0.66 -6.65 -12.14
CA GLU A 633 0.15 -5.39 -11.61
C GLU A 633 -1.19 -5.58 -10.89
N LYS A 634 -1.44 -4.79 -9.84
CA LYS A 634 -2.71 -4.83 -9.12
C LYS A 634 -3.82 -4.24 -10.00
N VAL A 635 -4.98 -4.90 -10.03
CA VAL A 635 -6.14 -4.44 -10.83
C VAL A 635 -6.60 -3.05 -10.35
N GLY A 636 -6.85 -2.15 -11.30
CA GLY A 636 -7.32 -0.79 -11.07
C GLY A 636 -6.82 0.16 -12.14
N ASP A 637 -7.71 1.02 -12.63
CA ASP A 637 -7.44 2.03 -13.66
C ASP A 637 -8.36 3.26 -13.50
N ILE A 638 -7.97 4.36 -14.13
CA ILE A 638 -8.65 5.65 -14.06
C ILE A 638 -10.08 5.58 -14.61
N LYS A 639 -10.31 4.77 -15.65
CA LYS A 639 -11.64 4.61 -16.26
C LYS A 639 -12.61 3.97 -15.25
N SER A 640 -12.15 2.96 -14.53
CA SER A 640 -12.91 2.24 -13.50
C SER A 640 -13.18 3.14 -12.28
N VAL A 641 -12.19 3.89 -11.82
CA VAL A 641 -12.36 4.87 -10.72
C VAL A 641 -13.37 5.95 -11.11
N ALA A 642 -13.27 6.51 -12.32
CA ALA A 642 -14.23 7.50 -12.82
C ALA A 642 -15.65 6.92 -12.91
N SER A 643 -15.79 5.71 -13.46
CA SER A 643 -17.08 5.02 -13.57
C SER A 643 -17.74 4.76 -12.21
N LEU A 644 -16.95 4.43 -11.19
CA LEU A 644 -17.45 4.20 -9.82
C LEU A 644 -18.03 5.50 -9.23
N ILE A 645 -17.31 6.61 -9.40
CA ILE A 645 -17.74 7.92 -8.91
C ILE A 645 -19.00 8.37 -9.63
N ASP A 646 -19.05 8.23 -10.96
CA ASP A 646 -20.22 8.61 -11.74
C ASP A 646 -21.45 7.77 -11.37
N GLY A 647 -21.27 6.46 -11.13
CA GLY A 647 -22.32 5.58 -10.62
C GLY A 647 -22.83 6.00 -9.24
N THR A 648 -21.92 6.41 -8.36
CA THR A 648 -22.24 6.88 -7.01
C THR A 648 -22.99 8.21 -7.04
N ARG A 649 -22.50 9.19 -7.82
CA ARG A 649 -23.17 10.47 -8.06
C ARG A 649 -24.57 10.28 -8.63
N LYS A 650 -24.72 9.38 -9.60
CA LYS A 650 -26.04 9.05 -10.17
C LYS A 650 -26.98 8.44 -9.13
N THR A 651 -26.47 7.58 -8.26
CA THR A 651 -27.26 7.02 -7.15
C THR A 651 -27.73 8.10 -6.18
N ILE A 652 -26.83 9.02 -5.79
CA ILE A 652 -27.16 10.17 -4.93
C ILE A 652 -28.21 11.06 -5.60
N SER A 653 -28.01 11.42 -6.86
CA SER A 653 -28.94 12.25 -7.64
C SER A 653 -30.33 11.62 -7.72
N LEU A 654 -30.42 10.31 -8.02
CA LEU A 654 -31.70 9.59 -8.07
C LEU A 654 -32.40 9.54 -6.70
N LYS A 655 -31.65 9.41 -5.60
CA LYS A 655 -32.22 9.42 -4.24
C LYS A 655 -32.68 10.83 -3.83
N ASN A 656 -31.93 11.88 -4.19
CA ASN A 656 -32.37 13.27 -3.98
C ASN A 656 -33.64 13.60 -4.74
N GLU A 657 -33.75 13.17 -6.00
CA GLU A 657 -34.98 13.35 -6.78
C GLU A 657 -36.18 12.69 -6.08
N LYS A 658 -36.02 11.46 -5.58
CA LYS A 658 -37.07 10.76 -4.82
C LYS A 658 -37.42 11.47 -3.51
N HIS A 659 -36.44 11.94 -2.75
CA HIS A 659 -36.67 12.70 -1.52
C HIS A 659 -37.42 14.00 -1.80
N ASN A 660 -37.04 14.73 -2.85
CA ASN A 660 -37.71 15.97 -3.26
C ASN A 660 -39.16 15.72 -3.72
N GLN A 661 -39.40 14.65 -4.47
CA GLN A 661 -40.77 14.24 -4.84
C GLN A 661 -41.60 13.87 -3.61
N PHE A 662 -41.01 13.16 -2.65
CA PHE A 662 -41.67 12.80 -1.39
C PHE A 662 -41.98 14.03 -0.53
N ILE A 663 -41.02 14.97 -0.39
CA ILE A 663 -41.23 16.26 0.28
C ILE A 663 -42.35 17.06 -0.40
N GLY A 664 -42.39 17.10 -1.73
CA GLY A 664 -43.44 17.78 -2.49
C GLY A 664 -44.82 17.13 -2.26
N PHE A 665 -44.88 15.80 -2.23
CA PHE A 665 -46.10 15.06 -1.91
C PHE A 665 -46.59 15.36 -0.49
N LEU A 666 -45.71 15.27 0.50
CA LEU A 666 -46.04 15.56 1.90
C LEU A 666 -46.43 17.04 2.09
N SER A 667 -45.73 17.97 1.45
CA SER A 667 -46.06 19.41 1.46
C SER A 667 -47.47 19.67 0.95
N LYS A 668 -47.86 19.00 -0.15
CA LYS A 668 -49.23 19.09 -0.69
C LYS A 668 -50.27 18.56 0.30
N ARG A 669 -50.01 17.43 0.95
CA ARG A 669 -50.91 16.87 1.97
C ARG A 669 -51.04 17.75 3.21
N VAL A 670 -49.94 18.36 3.65
CA VAL A 670 -49.95 19.35 4.73
C VAL A 670 -50.79 20.55 4.31
N ALA A 671 -50.63 21.04 3.08
CA ALA A 671 -51.45 22.13 2.53
C ALA A 671 -52.95 21.79 2.53
N ASP A 672 -53.35 20.62 2.02
CA ASP A 672 -54.77 20.21 1.99
C ASP A 672 -55.41 20.19 3.39
N ILE A 673 -54.64 19.79 4.41
CA ILE A 673 -55.12 19.70 5.80
C ILE A 673 -55.08 21.07 6.47
N ALA A 674 -54.00 21.83 6.35
CA ALA A 674 -53.71 23.01 7.15
C ALA A 674 -54.00 24.36 6.47
N GLN A 675 -54.05 24.43 5.13
CA GLN A 675 -54.30 25.70 4.41
C GLN A 675 -55.79 25.97 4.22
N VAL A 676 -56.17 27.24 4.37
CA VAL A 676 -57.54 27.70 4.14
C VAL A 676 -57.73 28.07 2.66
N ASP A 677 -58.91 27.80 2.10
CA ASP A 677 -59.29 28.36 0.80
C ASP A 677 -59.45 29.87 0.95
N GLN A 678 -58.60 30.65 0.28
CA GLN A 678 -58.63 32.11 0.37
C GLN A 678 -59.92 32.71 -0.18
N THR A 679 -60.49 32.12 -1.23
CA THR A 679 -61.74 32.61 -1.81
C THR A 679 -62.89 32.38 -0.84
N GLU A 680 -62.94 31.21 -0.20
CA GLU A 680 -63.93 30.93 0.83
C GLU A 680 -63.73 31.83 2.07
N ALA A 681 -62.49 31.98 2.55
CA ALA A 681 -62.17 32.79 3.73
C ALA A 681 -62.50 34.28 3.52
N VAL A 682 -62.20 34.84 2.35
CA VAL A 682 -62.54 36.24 2.02
C VAL A 682 -64.06 36.40 1.87
N THR A 683 -64.75 35.42 1.29
CA THR A 683 -66.22 35.45 1.17
C THR A 683 -66.89 35.44 2.53
N LYS A 684 -66.42 34.59 3.45
CA LYS A 684 -66.92 34.56 4.83
C LYS A 684 -66.62 35.86 5.57
N LEU A 685 -65.40 36.39 5.43
CA LEU A 685 -65.00 37.67 6.04
C LEU A 685 -65.90 38.82 5.62
N LEU A 686 -66.18 38.94 4.32
CA LEU A 686 -67.08 39.97 3.79
C LEU A 686 -68.53 39.76 4.25
N SER A 687 -68.99 38.50 4.28
CA SER A 687 -70.32 38.15 4.78
C SER A 687 -70.49 38.49 6.25
N ASP A 688 -69.48 38.19 7.09
CA ASP A 688 -69.51 38.46 8.52
C ASP A 688 -69.34 39.95 8.83
N GLN A 689 -68.56 40.70 8.05
CA GLN A 689 -68.54 42.17 8.11
C GLN A 689 -69.93 42.76 7.82
N THR A 690 -70.60 42.28 6.77
CA THR A 690 -71.96 42.71 6.44
C THR A 690 -72.96 42.32 7.55
N ALA A 691 -72.81 41.13 8.13
CA ALA A 691 -73.65 40.67 9.24
C ALA A 691 -73.40 41.45 10.54
N LEU A 692 -72.16 41.92 10.78
CA LEU A 692 -71.81 42.78 11.89
C LEU A 692 -72.50 44.14 11.77
N GLU A 693 -72.45 44.76 10.59
CA GLU A 693 -73.14 46.01 10.28
C GLU A 693 -74.66 45.87 10.50
N ALA A 694 -75.27 44.81 9.97
CA ALA A 694 -76.69 44.52 10.16
C ALA A 694 -77.05 44.27 11.65
N SER A 695 -76.18 43.58 12.41
CA SER A 695 -76.39 43.32 13.84
C SER A 695 -76.31 44.60 14.68
N TYR A 696 -75.43 45.54 14.33
CA TYR A 696 -75.39 46.86 14.95
C TYR A 696 -76.64 47.69 14.64
N GLN A 697 -77.14 47.65 13.41
CA GLN A 697 -78.39 48.31 13.03
C GLN A 697 -79.60 47.73 13.77
N ALA A 698 -79.69 46.39 13.90
CA ALA A 698 -80.73 45.71 14.66
C ALA A 698 -80.66 46.00 16.17
N LEU A 699 -79.46 46.03 16.76
CA LEU A 699 -79.25 46.46 18.16
C LEU A 699 -79.69 47.92 18.35
N ALA A 700 -79.37 48.81 17.41
CA ALA A 700 -79.78 50.22 17.45
C ALA A 700 -81.31 50.37 17.35
N GLN A 701 -81.98 49.64 16.45
CA GLN A 701 -83.44 49.61 16.36
C GLN A 701 -84.11 49.06 17.64
N THR A 702 -83.55 48.00 18.23
CA THR A 702 -84.07 47.43 19.48
C THR A 702 -83.87 48.36 20.68
N ARG A 703 -82.77 49.15 20.70
CA ARG A 703 -82.58 50.24 21.68
C ARG A 703 -83.58 51.40 21.45
N ASN A 704 -83.96 51.70 20.21
CA ASN A 704 -84.97 52.70 19.87
C ASN A 704 -86.41 52.25 20.19
N LEU A 705 -86.68 50.93 20.22
CA LEU A 705 -87.95 50.31 20.64
C LEU A 705 -88.14 50.24 22.17
N SER A 706 -87.33 50.96 22.96
CA SER A 706 -87.62 51.09 24.39
C SER A 706 -89.02 51.69 24.58
N LEU A 707 -89.73 51.26 25.63
CA LEU A 707 -91.12 51.65 25.96
C LEU A 707 -91.37 53.18 25.94
N LEU A 708 -90.31 53.99 25.99
CA LEU A 708 -90.35 55.44 25.88
C LEU A 708 -90.80 55.95 24.48
N THR A 709 -90.64 55.14 23.42
CA THR A 709 -91.05 55.50 22.04
C THR A 709 -92.35 54.83 21.61
N TYR A 710 -92.80 53.76 22.28
CA TYR A 710 -94.09 53.10 21.99
C TYR A 710 -95.30 53.84 22.62
N LEU A 711 -95.04 54.77 23.56
CA LEU A 711 -96.05 55.61 24.22
C LEU A 711 -96.04 57.07 23.74
N LYS A 712 -95.44 57.34 22.58
CA LYS A 712 -95.75 58.50 21.74
C LYS A 712 -96.43 58.00 20.48
#